data_AF-A0A6V8CQU9-F1
#
_entry.id   AF-A0A6V8CQU9-F1
#
_cell.length_a   1.000
_cell.length_b   1.000
_cell.length_c   1.000
_cell.angle_alpha   90.00
_cell.angle_beta   90.00
_cell.angle_gamma   90.00
#
_symmetry.space_group_name_H-M   'P 1'
#
loop_
_entity.id
_entity.type
_entity.pdbx_description
1 polymer ?
#
loop_
_entity_poly.entity_id
_entity_poly.type
_entity_poly.pdbx_seq_one_letter_code
_entity_poly.pdbx_strand_id
1 'polypeptide(L)'
;MMVSDAMGVEEHRNWSDVDYTKLLNGQAFPPNFMWGVATASHQIEGGNTNNWTRFEPTSKSGQSSGIACDHWNRKEQDLELIQNLNVTHYRFSLEWSRIEPTMGEWDEDAIAWYSDLVDRLLERGIQPMVTLHHFTNPLWWEDLGAFEKESNIIYWIRFSSRMFEVLSDRVEWWCTINEPAVYASMGYILGEFPPGERSFKKTRRVSLNLMRAHARCYRTLKSMANGSITKIGLVKNINIFDPYRRWNPLHRFQANLLDGMFNRCWINGLKTGRFKPPSALRSVSIEGLKGSSDFIGVNYYTHLLATPFMPTKVEIDPLIRPWEERTDFRYPMYAEGLKRAFEMVGSLNLPMIVTENGVADDDDDMRPEHVRRHLQITSEAIADGHDILGFYHWSLMDNFEWAEGYEQCFGLYHVDFETQKRTLRESGALYASIAKSHRMPQVVILAGGLGTRLGEKTQHQPKSLIEVGGKPILSHILDWVKSQGCNRALVLTGHHGEQFAGFVHPGIELTFVQEPEQLGTGGALWNARESLEDEFMLLWGDDYHPIDYSSLVKHHREKSSPLTMTVTTEHECMNLHHEGGRLIQYSKQQEPPPTFNGYEAGTSIVSKSVVLEHGKDGPWSWENTIYSAMANEIHVHLDSTKFWDMGTPERLEKLEQFFNESSL
;
A
#
# COMPACT_ATOMS: atom_id res chain seq x y z
N MET A 1 -19.88 -23.50 6.93
CA MET A 1 -20.44 -24.67 7.66
C MET A 1 -19.24 -25.50 8.14
N MET A 2 -19.03 -25.70 9.45
CA MET A 2 -17.88 -26.51 9.90
C MET A 2 -18.14 -27.98 9.59
N VAL A 3 -17.45 -28.54 8.58
CA VAL A 3 -17.48 -29.98 8.33
C VAL A 3 -16.59 -30.65 9.37
N SER A 4 -17.22 -31.12 10.44
CA SER A 4 -16.58 -31.89 11.50
C SER A 4 -16.35 -33.32 10.99
N ASP A 5 -15.16 -33.58 10.47
CA ASP A 5 -14.60 -34.93 10.45
C ASP A 5 -13.65 -35.07 11.63
N ALA A 6 -13.69 -36.22 12.31
CA ALA A 6 -13.10 -36.50 13.62
C ALA A 6 -11.56 -36.30 13.76
N MET A 7 -10.87 -35.68 12.80
CA MET A 7 -9.42 -35.57 12.73
C MET A 7 -8.89 -34.23 12.15
N GLY A 8 -9.65 -33.14 12.25
CA GLY A 8 -9.20 -31.78 11.93
C GLY A 8 -10.20 -31.01 11.06
N VAL A 9 -10.76 -29.93 11.60
CA VAL A 9 -11.79 -29.13 10.92
C VAL A 9 -11.19 -28.46 9.68
N GLU A 10 -11.82 -28.64 8.52
CA GLU A 10 -11.58 -27.82 7.33
C GLU A 10 -12.49 -26.61 7.46
N GLU A 11 -11.92 -25.43 7.62
CA GLU A 11 -12.74 -24.24 7.51
C GLU A 11 -13.18 -24.11 6.05
N HIS A 12 -14.50 -24.15 5.87
CA HIS A 12 -15.15 -23.82 4.63
C HIS A 12 -16.24 -22.80 4.95
N ARG A 13 -15.97 -21.56 4.56
CA ARG A 13 -16.87 -20.44 4.79
C ARG A 13 -17.92 -20.40 3.68
N ASN A 14 -19.17 -20.16 4.07
CA ASN A 14 -20.20 -19.84 3.08
C ASN A 14 -20.07 -18.36 2.75
N TRP A 15 -19.46 -18.04 1.63
CA TRP A 15 -19.12 -16.67 1.27
C TRP A 15 -20.34 -15.80 0.95
N SER A 16 -21.51 -16.41 0.67
CA SER A 16 -22.77 -15.67 0.51
C SER A 16 -23.34 -15.12 1.82
N ASP A 17 -22.89 -15.63 2.98
CA ASP A 17 -23.32 -15.17 4.31
C ASP A 17 -22.38 -14.10 4.89
N VAL A 18 -21.30 -13.74 4.19
CA VAL A 18 -20.28 -12.81 4.67
C VAL A 18 -20.74 -11.37 4.47
N ASP A 19 -20.74 -10.62 5.57
CA ASP A 19 -21.04 -9.18 5.54
C ASP A 19 -19.80 -8.36 5.15
N TYR A 20 -19.78 -7.89 3.91
CA TYR A 20 -18.72 -7.03 3.39
C TYR A 20 -18.94 -5.53 3.71
N THR A 21 -19.94 -5.15 4.50
CA THR A 21 -20.28 -3.73 4.74
C THR A 21 -19.08 -2.93 5.25
N LYS A 22 -18.32 -3.46 6.22
CA LYS A 22 -17.12 -2.79 6.75
C LYS A 22 -16.02 -2.60 5.70
N LEU A 23 -15.91 -3.56 4.78
CA LEU A 23 -14.95 -3.49 3.68
C LEU A 23 -15.37 -2.42 2.66
N LEU A 24 -16.66 -2.31 2.36
CA LEU A 24 -17.15 -1.39 1.35
C LEU A 24 -17.28 0.05 1.86
N ASN A 25 -17.40 0.26 3.17
CA ASN A 25 -17.57 1.59 3.78
C ASN A 25 -16.29 2.18 4.41
N GLY A 26 -15.12 1.56 4.16
CA GLY A 26 -13.85 2.11 4.61
C GLY A 26 -13.49 1.85 6.08
N GLN A 27 -14.11 0.88 6.74
CA GLN A 27 -13.93 0.59 8.18
C GLN A 27 -13.16 -0.70 8.47
N ALA A 28 -12.81 -1.48 7.45
CA ALA A 28 -12.16 -2.78 7.62
C ALA A 28 -10.64 -2.69 7.85
N PHE A 29 -10.01 -1.62 7.37
CA PHE A 29 -8.55 -1.45 7.43
C PHE A 29 -8.15 -0.17 8.16
N PRO A 30 -6.94 -0.12 8.75
CA PRO A 30 -6.43 1.10 9.36
C PRO A 30 -6.13 2.16 8.27
N PRO A 31 -6.20 3.46 8.59
CA PRO A 31 -6.04 4.52 7.60
C PRO A 31 -4.64 4.61 6.95
N ASN A 32 -3.60 4.10 7.62
CA ASN A 32 -2.24 4.02 7.07
C ASN A 32 -1.97 2.70 6.31
N PHE A 33 -3.00 1.89 6.03
CA PHE A 33 -2.86 0.65 5.28
C PHE A 33 -2.37 0.91 3.85
N MET A 34 -1.39 0.12 3.41
CA MET A 34 -0.82 0.23 2.07
C MET A 34 -1.73 -0.48 1.07
N TRP A 35 -2.48 0.30 0.30
CA TRP A 35 -3.21 -0.20 -0.86
C TRP A 35 -2.27 -0.17 -2.06
N GLY A 36 -2.03 -1.33 -2.68
CA GLY A 36 -1.08 -1.43 -3.78
C GLY A 36 -1.51 -2.32 -4.93
N VAL A 37 -0.74 -2.22 -6.00
CA VAL A 37 -0.74 -3.16 -7.15
C VAL A 37 0.70 -3.53 -7.48
N ALA A 38 0.89 -4.70 -8.08
CA ALA A 38 2.22 -5.23 -8.37
C ALA A 38 2.37 -5.70 -9.83
N THR A 39 3.60 -5.62 -10.33
CA THR A 39 4.04 -6.11 -11.65
C THR A 39 5.47 -6.64 -11.59
N ALA A 40 5.92 -7.31 -12.66
CA ALA A 40 7.30 -7.71 -12.87
C ALA A 40 7.82 -7.23 -14.23
N SER A 41 9.07 -6.77 -14.27
CA SER A 41 9.73 -6.16 -15.42
C SER A 41 9.61 -7.00 -16.69
N HIS A 42 9.97 -8.29 -16.62
CA HIS A 42 9.90 -9.18 -17.77
C HIS A 42 8.49 -9.38 -18.32
N GLN A 43 7.49 -9.34 -17.43
CA GLN A 43 6.12 -9.63 -17.77
C GLN A 43 5.42 -8.46 -18.47
N ILE A 44 5.84 -7.21 -18.26
CA ILE A 44 5.16 -6.02 -18.77
C ILE A 44 6.00 -5.08 -19.64
N GLU A 45 7.33 -4.99 -19.46
CA GLU A 45 8.15 -3.94 -20.08
C GLU A 45 8.26 -4.08 -21.59
N GLY A 46 8.49 -5.30 -22.07
CA GLY A 46 8.76 -5.59 -23.47
C GLY A 46 10.21 -5.33 -23.91
N GLY A 47 10.66 -6.05 -24.94
CA GLY A 47 11.99 -5.86 -25.52
C GLY A 47 13.16 -6.30 -24.62
N ASN A 48 12.92 -7.22 -23.69
CA ASN A 48 13.95 -7.76 -22.80
C ASN A 48 14.83 -8.80 -23.50
N THR A 49 16.03 -9.06 -22.97
CA THR A 49 16.90 -10.15 -23.42
C THR A 49 17.62 -10.78 -22.21
N ASN A 50 17.09 -11.90 -21.73
CA ASN A 50 17.51 -12.53 -20.48
C ASN A 50 17.35 -14.07 -20.54
N ASN A 51 17.59 -14.74 -19.42
CA ASN A 51 17.42 -16.20 -19.30
C ASN A 51 16.01 -16.68 -19.69
N TRP A 52 14.98 -15.88 -19.45
CA TRP A 52 13.60 -16.20 -19.84
C TRP A 52 13.41 -16.11 -21.35
N THR A 53 13.83 -15.03 -22.03
CA THR A 53 13.70 -14.97 -23.49
C THR A 53 14.46 -16.11 -24.20
N ARG A 54 15.56 -16.57 -23.62
CA ARG A 54 16.28 -17.77 -24.11
C ARG A 54 15.50 -19.06 -23.91
N PHE A 55 14.71 -19.16 -22.85
CA PHE A 55 13.97 -20.36 -22.44
C PHE A 55 12.57 -20.46 -23.05
N GLU A 56 11.91 -19.33 -23.31
CA GLU A 56 10.56 -19.19 -23.87
C GLU A 56 10.24 -20.14 -25.04
N PRO A 57 11.12 -20.36 -26.04
CA PRO A 57 10.83 -21.30 -27.13
C PRO A 57 10.66 -22.77 -26.69
N THR A 58 11.12 -23.10 -25.48
CA THR A 58 11.02 -24.43 -24.87
C THR A 58 10.06 -24.47 -23.68
N SER A 59 9.38 -23.35 -23.39
CA SER A 59 8.38 -23.28 -22.33
C SER A 59 7.11 -24.05 -22.72
N LYS A 60 6.17 -24.16 -21.78
CA LYS A 60 4.89 -24.85 -21.99
C LYS A 60 4.06 -24.20 -23.10
N SER A 61 3.94 -22.87 -23.12
CA SER A 61 3.20 -22.15 -24.16
C SER A 61 3.99 -22.01 -25.47
N GLY A 62 5.33 -22.00 -25.38
CA GLY A 62 6.21 -21.69 -26.51
C GLY A 62 6.07 -20.25 -27.04
N GLN A 63 5.28 -19.41 -26.37
CA GLN A 63 5.07 -18.02 -26.73
C GLN A 63 6.29 -17.18 -26.30
N SER A 64 6.63 -16.17 -27.10
CA SER A 64 7.65 -15.20 -26.72
C SER A 64 7.03 -14.00 -26.03
N SER A 65 7.72 -13.49 -25.01
CA SER A 65 7.33 -12.25 -24.32
C SER A 65 7.39 -11.04 -25.27
N GLY A 66 8.30 -10.99 -26.24
CA GLY A 66 8.28 -9.97 -27.30
C GLY A 66 8.14 -8.53 -26.76
N ILE A 67 7.08 -7.82 -27.17
CA ILE A 67 6.77 -6.47 -26.67
C ILE A 67 5.97 -6.47 -25.37
N ALA A 68 5.47 -7.61 -24.88
CA ALA A 68 4.65 -7.71 -23.68
C ALA A 68 3.50 -6.69 -23.67
N CYS A 69 3.38 -5.93 -22.58
CA CYS A 69 2.45 -4.81 -22.46
C CYS A 69 3.07 -3.51 -22.97
N ASP A 70 4.31 -3.51 -23.47
CA ASP A 70 5.02 -2.31 -23.97
C ASP A 70 5.13 -1.20 -22.90
N HIS A 71 5.19 -1.59 -21.62
CA HIS A 71 5.27 -0.65 -20.49
C HIS A 71 6.52 0.24 -20.59
N TRP A 72 7.61 -0.27 -21.17
CA TRP A 72 8.84 0.50 -21.37
C TRP A 72 8.59 1.81 -22.14
N ASN A 73 7.74 1.75 -23.17
CA ASN A 73 7.39 2.89 -24.02
C ASN A 73 6.09 3.60 -23.58
N ARG A 74 5.30 2.98 -22.70
CA ARG A 74 3.96 3.44 -22.28
C ARG A 74 3.87 3.79 -20.80
N LYS A 75 5.02 3.96 -20.13
CA LYS A 75 5.11 4.29 -18.71
C LYS A 75 4.12 5.36 -18.26
N GLU A 76 4.04 6.48 -18.97
CA GLU A 76 3.16 7.58 -18.58
C GLU A 76 1.69 7.17 -18.58
N GLN A 77 1.24 6.47 -19.63
CA GLN A 77 -0.11 5.92 -19.72
C GLN A 77 -0.38 4.95 -18.56
N ASP A 78 0.55 4.05 -18.27
CA ASP A 78 0.37 3.05 -17.22
C ASP A 78 0.41 3.65 -15.80
N LEU A 79 1.13 4.75 -15.59
CA LEU A 79 1.11 5.52 -14.33
C LEU A 79 -0.24 6.18 -14.08
N GLU A 80 -0.93 6.65 -15.12
CA GLU A 80 -2.32 7.12 -15.01
C GLU A 80 -3.26 5.99 -14.57
N LEU A 81 -3.05 4.76 -15.07
CA LEU A 81 -3.85 3.60 -14.65
C LEU A 81 -3.68 3.32 -13.15
N ILE A 82 -2.44 3.36 -12.65
CA ILE A 82 -2.17 3.15 -11.21
C ILE A 82 -2.86 4.24 -10.39
N GLN A 83 -2.74 5.51 -10.79
CA GLN A 83 -3.36 6.62 -10.07
C GLN A 83 -4.89 6.49 -10.04
N ASN A 84 -5.51 6.06 -11.14
CA ASN A 84 -6.96 5.87 -11.26
C ASN A 84 -7.51 4.77 -10.34
N LEU A 85 -6.66 3.83 -9.88
CA LEU A 85 -7.04 2.81 -8.90
C LEU A 85 -7.10 3.33 -7.46
N ASN A 86 -6.78 4.61 -7.19
CA ASN A 86 -6.73 5.18 -5.84
C ASN A 86 -5.79 4.44 -4.87
N VAL A 87 -4.83 3.68 -5.39
CA VAL A 87 -3.81 3.01 -4.58
C VAL A 87 -2.76 3.99 -4.10
N THR A 88 -2.12 3.67 -2.98
CA THR A 88 -1.06 4.49 -2.39
C THR A 88 0.33 3.95 -2.71
N HIS A 89 0.44 2.70 -3.19
CA HIS A 89 1.72 2.04 -3.44
C HIS A 89 1.75 1.30 -4.79
N TYR A 90 2.94 1.22 -5.38
CA TYR A 90 3.19 0.40 -6.56
C TYR A 90 4.47 -0.43 -6.38
N ARG A 91 4.33 -1.76 -6.52
CA ARG A 91 5.46 -2.68 -6.47
C ARG A 91 5.87 -3.09 -7.88
N PHE A 92 7.14 -2.90 -8.23
CA PHE A 92 7.70 -3.31 -9.51
C PHE A 92 9.08 -3.95 -9.33
N SER A 93 9.57 -4.68 -10.33
CA SER A 93 10.94 -5.20 -10.34
C SER A 93 11.84 -4.46 -11.32
N LEU A 94 13.14 -4.50 -11.07
CA LEU A 94 14.17 -3.99 -11.97
C LEU A 94 14.62 -5.09 -12.93
N GLU A 95 14.79 -4.79 -14.22
CA GLU A 95 15.34 -5.73 -15.20
C GLU A 95 16.87 -5.65 -15.22
N TRP A 96 17.52 -6.58 -14.52
CA TRP A 96 18.98 -6.62 -14.45
C TRP A 96 19.61 -6.78 -15.84
N SER A 97 19.03 -7.57 -16.75
CA SER A 97 19.60 -7.73 -18.10
C SER A 97 19.59 -6.46 -18.94
N ARG A 98 18.71 -5.50 -18.61
CA ARG A 98 18.64 -4.20 -19.28
C ARG A 98 19.63 -3.22 -18.66
N ILE A 99 19.73 -3.20 -17.34
CA ILE A 99 20.62 -2.30 -16.58
C ILE A 99 22.10 -2.69 -16.73
N GLU A 100 22.39 -3.99 -16.78
CA GLU A 100 23.75 -4.52 -16.95
C GLU A 100 23.77 -5.63 -18.03
N PRO A 101 23.67 -5.24 -19.31
CA PRO A 101 23.53 -6.18 -20.43
C PRO A 101 24.75 -7.08 -20.62
N THR A 102 25.95 -6.60 -20.27
CA THR A 102 27.17 -7.40 -20.20
C THR A 102 27.90 -7.15 -18.87
N MET A 103 28.74 -8.08 -18.45
CA MET A 103 29.37 -8.02 -17.14
C MET A 103 30.22 -6.74 -16.96
N GLY A 104 29.76 -5.83 -16.09
CA GLY A 104 30.43 -4.58 -15.77
C GLY A 104 30.15 -3.41 -16.72
N GLU A 105 29.33 -3.60 -17.75
CA GLU A 105 28.84 -2.52 -18.62
C GLU A 105 27.43 -2.12 -18.17
N TRP A 106 27.28 -0.87 -17.72
CA TRP A 106 26.02 -0.34 -17.21
C TRP A 106 25.33 0.50 -18.29
N ASP A 107 24.03 0.26 -18.47
CA ASP A 107 23.17 1.10 -19.28
C ASP A 107 22.60 2.24 -18.42
N GLU A 108 23.24 3.41 -18.50
CA GLU A 108 22.84 4.59 -17.72
C GLU A 108 21.48 5.14 -18.17
N ASP A 109 21.06 4.91 -19.42
CA ASP A 109 19.72 5.32 -19.89
C ASP A 109 18.65 4.44 -19.25
N ALA A 110 18.90 3.13 -19.11
CA ALA A 110 18.00 2.22 -18.39
C ALA A 110 17.90 2.58 -16.89
N ILE A 111 19.03 2.91 -16.25
CA ILE A 111 19.06 3.38 -14.85
C ILE A 111 18.25 4.67 -14.72
N ALA A 112 18.46 5.64 -15.61
CA ALA A 112 17.73 6.89 -15.64
C ALA A 112 16.23 6.68 -15.83
N TRP A 113 15.81 5.71 -16.66
CA TRP A 113 14.40 5.39 -16.88
C TRP A 113 13.71 4.91 -15.59
N TYR A 114 14.36 4.04 -14.80
CA TYR A 114 13.83 3.59 -13.50
C TYR A 114 13.85 4.69 -12.45
N SER A 115 14.87 5.57 -12.46
CA SER A 115 14.87 6.76 -11.59
C SER A 115 13.69 7.68 -11.91
N ASP A 116 13.45 7.98 -13.19
CA ASP A 116 12.29 8.79 -13.63
C ASP A 116 10.95 8.10 -13.33
N LEU A 117 10.88 6.75 -13.38
CA LEU A 117 9.69 6.03 -12.90
C LEU A 117 9.42 6.30 -11.41
N VAL A 118 10.44 6.26 -10.57
CA VAL A 118 10.33 6.57 -9.13
C VAL A 118 9.86 8.02 -8.91
N ASP A 119 10.47 8.98 -9.61
CA ASP A 119 10.08 10.39 -9.51
C ASP A 119 8.62 10.60 -9.88
N ARG A 120 8.18 10.07 -11.02
CA ARG A 120 6.79 10.21 -11.49
C ARG A 120 5.76 9.53 -10.60
N LEU A 121 6.12 8.43 -9.93
CA LEU A 121 5.25 7.79 -8.93
C LEU A 121 5.09 8.70 -7.71
N LEU A 122 6.19 9.25 -7.19
CA LEU A 122 6.18 10.12 -6.02
C LEU A 122 5.47 11.45 -6.29
N GLU A 123 5.63 12.02 -7.48
CA GLU A 123 4.87 13.20 -7.94
C GLU A 123 3.35 12.97 -7.91
N ARG A 124 2.91 11.72 -8.09
CA ARG A 124 1.49 11.31 -8.02
C ARG A 124 1.06 10.85 -6.63
N GLY A 125 1.94 10.99 -5.63
CA GLY A 125 1.70 10.53 -4.27
C GLY A 125 1.68 8.99 -4.12
N ILE A 126 2.25 8.25 -5.07
CA ILE A 126 2.34 6.78 -5.06
C ILE A 126 3.72 6.36 -4.58
N GLN A 127 3.77 5.59 -3.49
CA GLN A 127 5.01 5.09 -2.91
C GLN A 127 5.55 3.88 -3.67
N PRO A 128 6.80 3.93 -4.17
CA PRO A 128 7.41 2.80 -4.87
C PRO A 128 7.89 1.71 -3.91
N MET A 129 7.69 0.44 -4.30
CA MET A 129 8.32 -0.73 -3.67
C MET A 129 9.13 -1.50 -4.73
N VAL A 130 10.46 -1.51 -4.59
CA VAL A 130 11.36 -2.03 -5.60
C VAL A 130 11.74 -3.48 -5.32
N THR A 131 11.61 -4.36 -6.31
CA THR A 131 12.08 -5.75 -6.25
C THR A 131 13.37 -5.93 -7.07
N LEU A 132 14.44 -6.37 -6.39
CA LEU A 132 15.78 -6.51 -6.97
C LEU A 132 15.98 -7.79 -7.79
N HIS A 133 15.21 -8.84 -7.52
CA HIS A 133 15.24 -10.07 -8.29
C HIS A 133 13.84 -10.66 -8.43
N HIS A 134 13.36 -10.75 -9.67
CA HIS A 134 12.09 -11.34 -10.03
C HIS A 134 12.30 -12.37 -11.16
N PHE A 135 13.03 -13.44 -10.83
CA PHE A 135 13.33 -14.61 -11.68
C PHE A 135 14.22 -14.38 -12.91
N THR A 136 14.38 -13.14 -13.38
CA THR A 136 15.15 -12.82 -14.57
C THR A 136 16.62 -12.58 -14.27
N ASN A 137 17.47 -13.07 -15.16
CA ASN A 137 18.92 -13.03 -15.05
C ASN A 137 19.53 -12.55 -16.38
N PRO A 138 20.53 -11.65 -16.37
CA PRO A 138 21.33 -11.37 -17.56
C PRO A 138 21.97 -12.66 -18.09
N LEU A 139 22.03 -12.79 -19.41
CA LEU A 139 22.56 -13.99 -20.06
C LEU A 139 23.99 -14.34 -19.64
N TRP A 140 24.86 -13.32 -19.50
CA TRP A 140 26.23 -13.52 -19.06
C TRP A 140 26.33 -14.10 -17.65
N TRP A 141 25.39 -13.74 -16.76
CA TRP A 141 25.38 -14.24 -15.39
C TRP A 141 24.77 -15.65 -15.32
N GLU A 142 23.74 -15.91 -16.12
CA GLU A 142 23.17 -17.24 -16.33
C GLU A 142 24.25 -18.22 -16.82
N ASP A 143 25.04 -17.83 -17.82
CA ASP A 143 26.13 -18.64 -18.39
C ASP A 143 27.27 -18.91 -17.40
N LEU A 144 27.49 -18.00 -16.43
CA LEU A 144 28.41 -18.23 -15.31
C LEU A 144 27.86 -19.22 -14.27
N GLY A 145 26.58 -19.59 -14.35
CA GLY A 145 25.89 -20.51 -13.47
C GLY A 145 25.09 -19.82 -12.35
N ALA A 146 24.75 -18.53 -12.51
CA ALA A 146 23.81 -17.80 -11.66
C ALA A 146 23.90 -18.14 -10.15
N PHE A 147 22.78 -18.47 -9.51
CA PHE A 147 22.72 -18.90 -8.11
C PHE A 147 23.26 -20.31 -7.85
N GLU A 148 23.63 -21.10 -8.86
CA GLU A 148 24.26 -22.40 -8.61
C GLU A 148 25.64 -22.25 -7.96
N LYS A 149 26.37 -21.17 -8.25
CA LYS A 149 27.71 -20.92 -7.69
C LYS A 149 27.66 -19.81 -6.65
N GLU A 150 28.09 -20.13 -5.42
CA GLU A 150 28.12 -19.15 -4.32
C GLU A 150 29.01 -17.94 -4.63
N SER A 151 30.10 -18.15 -5.38
CA SER A 151 31.01 -17.09 -5.82
C SER A 151 30.33 -16.05 -6.70
N ASN A 152 29.25 -16.42 -7.41
CA ASN A 152 28.56 -15.53 -8.35
C ASN A 152 27.63 -14.54 -7.65
N ILE A 153 27.30 -14.77 -6.37
CA ILE A 153 26.43 -13.90 -5.56
C ILE A 153 26.98 -12.45 -5.52
N ILE A 154 28.30 -12.28 -5.59
CA ILE A 154 28.94 -10.96 -5.57
C ILE A 154 28.46 -10.05 -6.71
N TYR A 155 28.17 -10.61 -7.89
CA TYR A 155 27.71 -9.84 -9.04
C TYR A 155 26.29 -9.30 -8.82
N TRP A 156 25.41 -10.14 -8.25
CA TRP A 156 24.06 -9.69 -7.91
C TRP A 156 24.05 -8.66 -6.77
N ILE A 157 24.96 -8.81 -5.79
CA ILE A 157 25.14 -7.77 -4.75
C ILE A 157 25.63 -6.47 -5.38
N ARG A 158 26.57 -6.51 -6.34
CA ARG A 158 27.03 -5.31 -7.06
C ARG A 158 25.88 -4.60 -7.77
N PHE A 159 25.06 -5.34 -8.51
CA PHE A 159 23.84 -4.81 -9.15
C PHE A 159 22.89 -4.18 -8.11
N SER A 160 22.60 -4.93 -7.04
CA SER A 160 21.70 -4.48 -5.97
C SER A 160 22.20 -3.20 -5.30
N SER A 161 23.51 -3.12 -5.01
CA SER A 161 24.15 -1.93 -4.46
C SER A 161 24.09 -0.74 -5.41
N ARG A 162 24.34 -0.95 -6.71
CA ARG A 162 24.27 0.13 -7.71
C ARG A 162 22.87 0.73 -7.78
N MET A 163 21.83 -0.10 -7.86
CA MET A 163 20.45 0.40 -7.92
C MET A 163 19.98 1.01 -6.60
N PHE A 164 20.44 0.47 -5.47
CA PHE A 164 20.17 1.05 -4.16
C PHE A 164 20.83 2.42 -4.00
N GLU A 165 22.07 2.61 -4.47
CA GLU A 165 22.75 3.91 -4.46
C GLU A 165 21.95 4.98 -5.24
N VAL A 166 21.34 4.60 -6.37
CA VAL A 166 20.61 5.53 -7.24
C VAL A 166 19.21 5.89 -6.69
N LEU A 167 18.54 4.98 -6.01
CA LEU A 167 17.10 5.12 -5.69
C LEU A 167 16.79 5.20 -4.19
N SER A 168 17.71 4.82 -3.29
CA SER A 168 17.43 4.70 -1.84
C SER A 168 17.18 6.01 -1.11
N ASP A 169 17.46 7.15 -1.76
CA ASP A 169 17.13 8.48 -1.26
C ASP A 169 15.62 8.77 -1.32
N ARG A 170 14.90 8.06 -2.19
CA ARG A 170 13.46 8.25 -2.49
C ARG A 170 12.62 6.99 -2.26
N VAL A 171 13.19 5.81 -2.44
CA VAL A 171 12.50 4.52 -2.27
C VAL A 171 12.69 3.98 -0.86
N GLU A 172 11.60 3.90 -0.10
CA GLU A 172 11.60 3.34 1.25
C GLU A 172 11.59 1.81 1.27
N TRP A 173 10.82 1.16 0.38
CA TRP A 173 10.51 -0.27 0.45
C TRP A 173 11.26 -1.10 -0.59
N TRP A 174 12.01 -2.09 -0.13
CA TRP A 174 12.87 -2.93 -0.96
C TRP A 174 12.61 -4.42 -0.74
N CYS A 175 12.32 -5.13 -1.83
CA CYS A 175 12.22 -6.58 -1.88
C CYS A 175 13.51 -7.14 -2.49
N THR A 176 14.24 -7.97 -1.73
CA THR A 176 15.48 -8.59 -2.22
C THR A 176 15.21 -9.62 -3.32
N ILE A 177 14.50 -10.71 -2.99
CA ILE A 177 14.23 -11.80 -3.93
C ILE A 177 12.74 -12.12 -3.87
N ASN A 178 12.10 -12.17 -5.04
CA ASN A 178 10.75 -12.71 -5.19
C ASN A 178 10.78 -14.24 -5.16
N GLU A 179 9.95 -14.82 -4.30
CA GLU A 179 9.62 -16.26 -4.25
C GLU A 179 10.81 -17.22 -4.47
N PRO A 180 11.83 -17.20 -3.59
CA PRO A 180 13.03 -18.02 -3.79
C PRO A 180 12.73 -19.53 -3.81
N ALA A 181 11.62 -19.96 -3.19
CA ALA A 181 11.17 -21.34 -3.26
C ALA A 181 10.64 -21.71 -4.65
N VAL A 182 9.87 -20.82 -5.30
CA VAL A 182 9.34 -21.02 -6.66
C VAL A 182 10.48 -21.04 -7.67
N TYR A 183 11.40 -20.06 -7.60
CA TYR A 183 12.59 -20.05 -8.46
C TYR A 183 13.37 -21.38 -8.37
N ALA A 184 13.64 -21.86 -7.15
CA ALA A 184 14.36 -23.11 -6.95
C ALA A 184 13.57 -24.36 -7.39
N SER A 185 12.26 -24.42 -7.13
CA SER A 185 11.44 -25.58 -7.46
C SER A 185 11.09 -25.64 -8.94
N MET A 186 10.64 -24.53 -9.53
CA MET A 186 10.26 -24.48 -10.94
C MET A 186 11.49 -24.63 -11.84
N GLY A 187 12.62 -24.02 -11.47
CA GLY A 187 13.85 -24.09 -12.28
C GLY A 187 14.63 -25.39 -12.17
N TYR A 188 14.62 -26.04 -10.99
CA TYR A 188 15.52 -27.17 -10.71
C TYR A 188 14.83 -28.46 -10.21
N ILE A 189 13.54 -28.44 -9.89
CA ILE A 189 12.77 -29.66 -9.59
C ILE A 189 11.85 -30.01 -10.76
N LEU A 190 11.03 -29.06 -11.20
CA LEU A 190 10.01 -29.27 -12.23
C LEU A 190 10.56 -29.00 -13.64
N GLY A 191 11.50 -28.06 -13.76
CA GLY A 191 12.13 -27.68 -15.03
C GLY A 191 11.21 -26.85 -15.93
N GLU A 192 10.25 -26.13 -15.35
CA GLU A 192 9.30 -25.27 -16.08
C GLU A 192 9.77 -23.82 -16.17
N PHE A 193 10.75 -23.43 -15.34
CA PHE A 193 11.41 -22.13 -15.38
C PHE A 193 12.85 -22.31 -15.84
N PRO A 194 13.54 -21.27 -16.35
CA PRO A 194 14.98 -21.32 -16.56
C PRO A 194 15.72 -21.79 -15.29
N PRO A 195 16.73 -22.67 -15.40
CA PRO A 195 17.33 -23.21 -16.61
C PRO A 195 16.67 -24.48 -17.18
N GLY A 196 15.49 -24.87 -16.70
CA GLY A 196 14.75 -26.06 -17.20
C GLY A 196 15.28 -27.38 -16.66
N GLU A 197 15.89 -27.38 -15.48
CA GLU A 197 16.59 -28.54 -14.94
C GLU A 197 15.76 -29.36 -13.95
N ARG A 198 16.14 -30.64 -13.81
CA ARG A 198 15.53 -31.59 -12.87
C ARG A 198 16.58 -32.27 -12.01
N SER A 199 17.09 -31.54 -11.00
CA SER A 199 18.18 -31.98 -10.14
C SER A 199 18.04 -31.50 -8.70
N PHE A 200 17.62 -32.40 -7.80
CA PHE A 200 17.55 -32.15 -6.35
C PHE A 200 18.89 -31.72 -5.73
N LYS A 201 20.02 -32.13 -6.32
CA LYS A 201 21.36 -31.69 -5.86
C LYS A 201 21.56 -30.21 -6.16
N LYS A 202 21.19 -29.76 -7.35
CA LYS A 202 21.26 -28.34 -7.73
C LYS A 202 20.21 -27.51 -7.00
N THR A 203 18.97 -28.01 -6.86
CA THR A 203 17.94 -27.35 -6.01
C THR A 203 18.49 -27.04 -4.63
N ARG A 204 19.09 -28.01 -3.93
CA ARG A 204 19.68 -27.80 -2.59
C ARG A 204 20.74 -26.71 -2.59
N ARG A 205 21.58 -26.67 -3.62
CA ARG A 205 22.66 -25.69 -3.75
C ARG A 205 22.12 -24.29 -4.03
N VAL A 206 21.21 -24.18 -4.98
CA VAL A 206 20.55 -22.92 -5.37
C VAL A 206 19.74 -22.37 -4.21
N SER A 207 18.91 -23.17 -3.54
CA SER A 207 18.16 -22.72 -2.36
C SER A 207 19.07 -22.20 -1.26
N LEU A 208 20.20 -22.87 -1.00
CA LEU A 208 21.18 -22.40 -0.02
C LEU A 208 21.81 -21.07 -0.44
N ASN A 209 22.14 -20.91 -1.72
CA ASN A 209 22.74 -19.71 -2.25
C ASN A 209 21.76 -18.53 -2.34
N LEU A 210 20.48 -18.77 -2.61
CA LEU A 210 19.43 -17.72 -2.54
C LEU A 210 19.33 -17.15 -1.12
N MET A 211 19.36 -18.00 -0.09
CA MET A 211 19.34 -17.53 1.30
C MET A 211 20.62 -16.80 1.70
N ARG A 212 21.78 -17.22 1.19
CA ARG A 212 23.05 -16.49 1.35
C ARG A 212 23.01 -15.15 0.63
N ALA A 213 22.46 -15.11 -0.58
CA ALA A 213 22.33 -13.91 -1.38
C ALA A 213 21.44 -12.90 -0.67
N HIS A 214 20.24 -13.29 -0.26
CA HIS A 214 19.34 -12.45 0.54
C HIS A 214 20.05 -11.90 1.79
N ALA A 215 20.69 -12.76 2.59
CA ALA A 215 21.38 -12.34 3.81
C ALA A 215 22.50 -11.32 3.52
N ARG A 216 23.36 -11.59 2.53
CA ARG A 216 24.45 -10.68 2.15
C ARG A 216 23.92 -9.37 1.58
N CYS A 217 22.95 -9.43 0.69
CA CYS A 217 22.31 -8.25 0.11
C CYS A 217 21.71 -7.37 1.21
N TYR A 218 20.89 -7.92 2.10
CA TYR A 218 20.32 -7.18 3.22
C TYR A 218 21.41 -6.46 4.04
N ARG A 219 22.46 -7.18 4.45
CA ARG A 219 23.54 -6.60 5.26
C ARG A 219 24.32 -5.53 4.52
N THR A 220 24.59 -5.74 3.23
CA THR A 220 25.27 -4.75 2.39
C THR A 220 24.43 -3.49 2.26
N LEU A 221 23.17 -3.60 1.84
CA LEU A 221 22.30 -2.44 1.66
C LEU A 221 22.05 -1.68 2.96
N LYS A 222 21.86 -2.39 4.09
CA LYS A 222 21.74 -1.78 5.42
C LYS A 222 23.00 -1.00 5.87
N SER A 223 24.17 -1.32 5.33
CA SER A 223 25.42 -0.61 5.62
C SER A 223 25.69 0.60 4.71
N MET A 224 24.91 0.75 3.64
CA MET A 224 25.03 1.86 2.70
C MET A 224 24.28 3.11 3.20
N ALA A 225 24.49 4.25 2.52
CA ALA A 225 23.69 5.45 2.74
C ALA A 225 22.19 5.11 2.62
N ASN A 226 21.35 5.70 3.47
CA ASN A 226 19.91 5.44 3.58
C ASN A 226 19.52 4.01 4.02
N GLY A 227 20.47 3.08 4.20
CA GLY A 227 20.21 1.72 4.65
C GLY A 227 19.48 1.64 6.01
N SER A 228 19.77 2.55 6.93
CA SER A 228 19.15 2.58 8.27
C SER A 228 17.69 3.03 8.25
N ILE A 229 17.27 3.84 7.27
CA ILE A 229 15.91 4.40 7.19
C ILE A 229 14.99 3.61 6.25
N THR A 230 15.55 2.90 5.26
CA THR A 230 14.79 2.05 4.33
C THR A 230 14.35 0.73 4.97
N LYS A 231 13.30 0.10 4.42
CA LYS A 231 12.77 -1.21 4.81
C LYS A 231 13.13 -2.25 3.76
N ILE A 232 13.81 -3.31 4.16
CA ILE A 232 14.31 -4.35 3.26
C ILE A 232 13.77 -5.71 3.69
N GLY A 233 13.13 -6.41 2.76
CA GLY A 233 12.45 -7.68 3.02
C GLY A 233 12.75 -8.78 2.00
N LEU A 234 12.43 -10.02 2.38
CA LEU A 234 12.27 -11.13 1.44
C LEU A 234 10.78 -11.25 1.08
N VAL A 235 10.48 -11.62 -0.16
CA VAL A 235 9.10 -11.95 -0.57
C VAL A 235 8.98 -13.47 -0.70
N LYS A 236 8.05 -14.05 0.05
CA LYS A 236 7.86 -15.49 0.13
C LYS A 236 6.44 -15.87 -0.29
N ASN A 237 6.35 -16.68 -1.34
CA ASN A 237 5.13 -17.41 -1.66
C ASN A 237 4.79 -18.40 -0.55
N ILE A 238 3.54 -18.42 -0.08
CA ILE A 238 3.07 -19.39 0.89
C ILE A 238 2.05 -20.29 0.23
N ASN A 239 2.49 -21.49 -0.16
CA ASN A 239 1.58 -22.50 -0.69
C ASN A 239 1.09 -23.36 0.46
N ILE A 240 -0.22 -23.35 0.70
CA ILE A 240 -0.80 -24.21 1.74
C ILE A 240 -0.89 -25.64 1.19
N PHE A 241 -0.31 -26.61 1.90
CA PHE A 241 -0.40 -28.02 1.50
C PHE A 241 -1.37 -28.75 2.42
N ASP A 242 -2.51 -29.16 1.88
CA ASP A 242 -3.52 -29.91 2.62
C ASP A 242 -3.50 -31.38 2.21
N PRO A 243 -3.73 -32.33 3.14
CA PRO A 243 -3.87 -33.73 2.77
C PRO A 243 -5.10 -33.91 1.88
N TYR A 244 -4.97 -34.58 0.73
CA TYR A 244 -6.12 -34.85 -0.14
C TYR A 244 -7.22 -35.63 0.59
N ARG A 245 -6.85 -36.52 1.52
CA ARG A 245 -7.79 -37.19 2.42
C ARG A 245 -7.32 -36.94 3.84
N ARG A 246 -8.05 -36.10 4.59
CA ARG A 246 -7.68 -35.70 5.95
C ARG A 246 -7.57 -36.89 6.90
N TRP A 247 -8.35 -37.96 6.73
CA TRP A 247 -8.23 -39.17 7.55
C TRP A 247 -7.02 -40.06 7.23
N ASN A 248 -6.36 -39.87 6.07
CA ASN A 248 -5.28 -40.75 5.62
C ASN A 248 -3.90 -40.27 6.14
N PRO A 249 -3.18 -41.06 6.95
CA PRO A 249 -1.88 -40.67 7.51
C PRO A 249 -0.79 -40.45 6.45
N LEU A 250 -0.82 -41.16 5.32
CA LEU A 250 0.15 -40.96 4.23
C LEU A 250 -0.04 -39.62 3.53
N HIS A 251 -1.29 -39.17 3.37
CA HIS A 251 -1.59 -37.87 2.77
C HIS A 251 -1.15 -36.74 3.72
N ARG A 252 -1.37 -36.90 5.04
CA ARG A 252 -0.87 -35.96 6.05
C ARG A 252 0.65 -35.90 6.08
N PHE A 253 1.30 -37.04 6.00
CA PHE A 253 2.76 -37.11 5.95
C PHE A 253 3.29 -36.37 4.72
N GLN A 254 2.69 -36.61 3.55
CA GLN A 254 3.06 -35.92 2.31
C GLN A 254 2.84 -34.40 2.40
N ALA A 255 1.68 -33.96 2.87
CA ALA A 255 1.38 -32.54 3.06
C ALA A 255 2.41 -31.88 3.99
N ASN A 256 2.73 -32.51 5.12
CA ASN A 256 3.76 -32.02 6.04
C ASN A 256 5.16 -32.00 5.43
N LEU A 257 5.50 -33.00 4.61
CA LEU A 257 6.79 -33.03 3.92
C LEU A 257 6.91 -31.85 2.95
N LEU A 258 5.89 -31.63 2.12
CA LEU A 258 5.85 -30.53 1.15
C LEU A 258 5.88 -29.17 1.84
N ASP A 259 5.06 -28.95 2.86
CA ASP A 259 5.08 -27.72 3.67
C ASP A 259 6.44 -27.48 4.33
N GLY A 260 7.09 -28.56 4.80
CA GLY A 260 8.45 -28.52 5.31
C GLY A 260 9.50 -28.08 4.29
N MET A 261 9.34 -28.50 3.03
CA MET A 261 10.28 -28.22 1.93
C MET A 261 10.04 -26.89 1.23
N PHE A 262 8.79 -26.46 1.12
CA PHE A 262 8.40 -25.25 0.38
C PHE A 262 8.25 -24.02 1.25
N ASN A 263 7.81 -24.16 2.51
CA ASN A 263 7.52 -23.01 3.36
C ASN A 263 8.41 -22.98 4.61
N ARG A 264 8.24 -23.98 5.49
CA ARG A 264 8.80 -23.91 6.86
C ARG A 264 10.32 -23.84 6.88
N CYS A 265 11.03 -24.46 5.94
CA CYS A 265 12.50 -24.39 5.93
C CYS A 265 13.02 -22.97 5.65
N TRP A 266 12.34 -22.20 4.80
CA TRP A 266 12.69 -20.81 4.45
C TRP A 266 12.40 -19.86 5.63
N ILE A 267 11.20 -19.98 6.20
CA ILE A 267 10.77 -19.20 7.38
C ILE A 267 11.69 -19.49 8.58
N ASN A 268 11.95 -20.76 8.89
CA ASN A 268 12.86 -21.13 9.96
C ASN A 268 14.31 -20.68 9.68
N GLY A 269 14.72 -20.64 8.41
CA GLY A 269 15.99 -20.09 7.98
C GLY A 269 16.14 -18.63 8.40
N LEU A 270 15.19 -17.77 8.06
CA LEU A 270 15.15 -16.36 8.46
C LEU A 270 15.10 -16.19 9.99
N LYS A 271 14.25 -16.99 10.66
CA LYS A 271 14.06 -16.93 12.11
C LYS A 271 15.32 -17.28 12.90
N THR A 272 16.03 -18.32 12.47
CA THR A 272 17.11 -18.94 13.26
C THR A 272 18.51 -18.67 12.73
N GLY A 273 18.65 -18.23 11.48
CA GLY A 273 19.92 -18.19 10.74
C GLY A 273 20.43 -19.57 10.31
N ARG A 274 19.67 -20.64 10.59
CA ARG A 274 20.00 -22.02 10.21
C ARG A 274 19.01 -22.51 9.16
N PHE A 275 19.46 -22.58 7.92
CA PHE A 275 18.63 -23.00 6.81
C PHE A 275 18.82 -24.50 6.53
N LYS A 276 17.72 -25.24 6.39
CA LYS A 276 17.73 -26.62 5.94
C LYS A 276 17.22 -26.63 4.50
N PRO A 277 18.11 -26.67 3.48
CA PRO A 277 17.66 -26.66 2.09
C PRO A 277 16.62 -27.76 1.81
N PRO A 278 15.69 -27.55 0.85
CA PRO A 278 14.69 -28.55 0.50
C PRO A 278 15.34 -29.93 0.26
N SER A 279 14.78 -30.99 0.84
CA SER A 279 15.32 -32.36 0.78
C SER A 279 16.73 -32.56 1.37
N ALA A 280 17.28 -31.62 2.15
CA ALA A 280 18.53 -31.83 2.88
C ALA A 280 18.29 -32.54 4.22
N LEU A 281 19.28 -33.32 4.69
CA LEU A 281 19.21 -34.01 5.99
C LEU A 281 19.59 -33.10 7.17
N ARG A 282 20.43 -32.09 6.94
CA ARG A 282 20.99 -31.22 7.98
C ARG A 282 20.81 -29.74 7.63
N SER A 283 20.64 -28.92 8.66
CA SER A 283 20.66 -27.46 8.54
C SER A 283 22.10 -26.94 8.40
N VAL A 284 22.28 -25.87 7.63
CA VAL A 284 23.53 -25.13 7.49
C VAL A 284 23.34 -23.74 8.12
N SER A 285 24.33 -23.28 8.88
CA SER A 285 24.34 -21.90 9.39
C SER A 285 24.69 -20.95 8.26
N ILE A 286 23.90 -19.91 8.06
CA ILE A 286 24.16 -18.86 7.07
C ILE A 286 24.47 -17.58 7.83
N GLU A 287 25.68 -17.06 7.61
CA GLU A 287 26.13 -15.81 8.22
C GLU A 287 25.22 -14.65 7.79
N GLY A 288 24.86 -13.80 8.76
CA GLY A 288 24.03 -12.63 8.53
C GLY A 288 22.54 -12.90 8.31
N LEU A 289 22.08 -14.14 8.16
CA LEU A 289 20.69 -14.47 7.81
C LEU A 289 19.69 -14.25 8.96
N LYS A 290 20.08 -14.52 10.21
CA LYS A 290 19.18 -14.31 11.33
C LYS A 290 18.86 -12.82 11.45
N GLY A 291 17.58 -12.45 11.37
CA GLY A 291 17.15 -11.05 11.42
C GLY A 291 17.65 -10.21 10.23
N SER A 292 17.65 -10.79 9.02
CA SER A 292 17.98 -10.09 7.77
C SER A 292 16.75 -9.59 7.02
N SER A 293 15.72 -9.12 7.73
CA SER A 293 14.46 -8.68 7.12
C SER A 293 13.78 -7.70 8.08
N ASP A 294 13.33 -6.55 7.58
CA ASP A 294 12.53 -5.57 8.34
C ASP A 294 11.04 -5.87 8.25
N PHE A 295 10.62 -6.51 7.17
CA PHE A 295 9.25 -7.01 6.91
C PHE A 295 9.34 -8.34 6.16
N ILE A 296 8.22 -9.06 6.04
CA ILE A 296 8.08 -10.23 5.16
C ILE A 296 6.99 -9.97 4.13
N GLY A 297 7.33 -10.07 2.85
CA GLY A 297 6.36 -10.11 1.78
C GLY A 297 5.71 -11.48 1.69
N VAL A 298 4.40 -11.54 1.59
CA VAL A 298 3.60 -12.75 1.47
C VAL A 298 2.93 -12.76 0.10
N ASN A 299 3.30 -13.72 -0.73
CA ASN A 299 2.55 -14.02 -1.95
C ASN A 299 1.64 -15.21 -1.67
N TYR A 300 0.35 -15.08 -1.93
CA TYR A 300 -0.61 -16.15 -1.67
C TYR A 300 -1.65 -16.19 -2.77
N TYR A 301 -1.92 -17.41 -3.27
CA TYR A 301 -2.88 -17.65 -4.34
C TYR A 301 -3.88 -18.74 -3.98
N THR A 302 -3.43 -19.84 -3.37
CA THR A 302 -4.27 -21.02 -3.15
C THR A 302 -3.62 -22.05 -2.21
N HIS A 303 -4.31 -23.17 -2.00
CA HIS A 303 -3.75 -24.39 -1.43
C HIS A 303 -3.58 -25.50 -2.49
N LEU A 304 -2.84 -26.56 -2.15
CA LEU A 304 -2.65 -27.75 -2.97
C LEU A 304 -2.96 -29.01 -2.17
N LEU A 305 -3.78 -29.88 -2.75
CA LEU A 305 -4.14 -31.16 -2.14
C LEU A 305 -3.07 -32.23 -2.39
N ALA A 306 -2.34 -32.58 -1.34
CA ALA A 306 -1.21 -33.49 -1.39
C ALA A 306 -1.62 -34.98 -1.34
N THR A 307 -1.03 -35.76 -2.24
CA THR A 307 -1.06 -37.23 -2.23
C THR A 307 0.36 -37.81 -2.41
N PRO A 308 0.66 -39.02 -1.91
CA PRO A 308 1.95 -39.68 -2.14
C PRO A 308 2.30 -39.93 -3.62
N PHE A 309 1.30 -39.86 -4.51
CA PHE A 309 1.45 -40.07 -5.95
C PHE A 309 1.36 -38.76 -6.73
N MET A 310 1.69 -37.63 -6.09
CA MET A 310 1.75 -36.35 -6.77
C MET A 310 2.69 -36.47 -7.98
N PRO A 311 2.19 -36.15 -9.18
CA PRO A 311 2.96 -36.27 -10.40
C PRO A 311 4.16 -35.34 -10.35
N THR A 312 5.28 -35.78 -10.92
CA THR A 312 6.50 -34.96 -11.07
C THR A 312 6.47 -34.09 -12.33
N LYS A 313 5.27 -33.87 -12.89
CA LYS A 313 4.98 -33.02 -14.05
C LYS A 313 3.74 -32.17 -13.74
N VAL A 314 3.73 -30.93 -14.21
CA VAL A 314 2.66 -29.93 -13.98
C VAL A 314 1.42 -30.18 -14.85
N GLU A 315 1.50 -31.06 -15.86
CA GLU A 315 0.40 -31.39 -16.79
C GLU A 315 -0.84 -32.04 -16.14
N ILE A 316 -0.82 -32.36 -14.84
CA ILE A 316 -1.97 -32.94 -14.16
C ILE A 316 -2.78 -31.84 -13.49
N ASP A 317 -4.08 -31.88 -13.80
CA ASP A 317 -5.07 -31.01 -13.21
C ASP A 317 -5.02 -31.06 -11.67
N PRO A 318 -4.81 -29.92 -10.98
CA PRO A 318 -4.73 -29.90 -9.52
C PRO A 318 -5.99 -30.52 -8.91
N LEU A 319 -5.79 -31.34 -7.88
CA LEU A 319 -6.91 -31.88 -7.11
C LEU A 319 -7.55 -30.75 -6.32
N ILE A 320 -8.89 -30.65 -6.39
CA ILE A 320 -9.71 -29.71 -5.61
C ILE A 320 -10.74 -30.46 -4.76
N ARG A 321 -11.31 -29.80 -3.76
CA ARG A 321 -12.44 -30.29 -3.00
C ARG A 321 -13.74 -30.20 -3.82
N PRO A 322 -14.75 -31.04 -3.55
CA PRO A 322 -16.03 -30.98 -4.27
C PRO A 322 -16.80 -29.66 -4.16
N TRP A 323 -16.51 -28.84 -3.15
CA TRP A 323 -17.17 -27.55 -2.89
C TRP A 323 -16.30 -26.35 -3.30
N GLU A 324 -15.10 -26.58 -3.81
CA GLU A 324 -14.22 -25.52 -4.28
C GLU A 324 -14.55 -25.14 -5.71
N GLU A 325 -14.42 -23.84 -5.99
CA GLU A 325 -14.56 -23.27 -7.31
C GLU A 325 -13.19 -23.18 -7.97
N ARG A 326 -13.13 -23.57 -9.24
CA ARG A 326 -11.88 -23.70 -9.99
C ARG A 326 -11.65 -22.45 -10.84
N THR A 327 -10.44 -21.89 -10.75
CA THR A 327 -10.01 -20.73 -11.53
C THR A 327 -9.54 -21.12 -12.94
N ASP A 328 -9.26 -20.14 -13.80
CA ASP A 328 -8.71 -20.40 -15.15
C ASP A 328 -7.33 -21.08 -15.12
N PHE A 329 -6.55 -20.77 -14.07
CA PHE A 329 -5.28 -21.44 -13.79
C PHE A 329 -5.46 -22.85 -13.18
N ARG A 330 -6.71 -23.32 -13.07
CA ARG A 330 -7.16 -24.64 -12.62
C ARG A 330 -6.94 -24.98 -11.15
N TYR A 331 -6.36 -24.10 -10.35
CA TYR A 331 -6.33 -24.25 -8.89
C TYR A 331 -7.64 -23.74 -8.25
N PRO A 332 -7.95 -24.10 -6.98
CA PRO A 332 -9.18 -23.65 -6.36
C PRO A 332 -9.04 -22.21 -5.83
N MET A 333 -10.12 -21.44 -5.91
CA MET A 333 -10.22 -20.16 -5.20
C MET A 333 -10.40 -20.43 -3.70
N TYR A 334 -9.36 -20.18 -2.91
CA TYR A 334 -9.33 -20.54 -1.49
C TYR A 334 -8.75 -19.41 -0.62
N ALA A 335 -9.61 -18.54 -0.10
CA ALA A 335 -9.19 -17.37 0.68
C ALA A 335 -8.86 -17.71 2.14
N GLU A 336 -9.49 -18.74 2.71
CA GLU A 336 -9.26 -19.16 4.10
C GLU A 336 -7.81 -19.58 4.35
N GLY A 337 -7.10 -20.05 3.32
CA GLY A 337 -5.68 -20.37 3.42
C GLY A 337 -4.77 -19.16 3.60
N LEU A 338 -5.22 -17.93 3.27
CA LEU A 338 -4.45 -16.71 3.51
C LEU A 338 -4.28 -16.46 5.02
N LYS A 339 -5.31 -16.72 5.84
CA LYS A 339 -5.19 -16.66 7.31
C LYS A 339 -4.10 -17.58 7.83
N ARG A 340 -4.09 -18.82 7.31
CA ARG A 340 -3.08 -19.84 7.65
C ARG A 340 -1.68 -19.43 7.18
N ALA A 341 -1.59 -18.69 6.08
CA ALA A 341 -0.33 -18.13 5.62
C ALA A 341 0.20 -17.08 6.62
N PHE A 342 -0.65 -16.15 7.08
CA PHE A 342 -0.30 -15.16 8.12
C PHE A 342 0.13 -15.82 9.43
N GLU A 343 -0.59 -16.85 9.89
CA GLU A 343 -0.21 -17.62 11.09
C GLU A 343 1.18 -18.27 10.93
N MET A 344 1.48 -18.81 9.74
CA MET A 344 2.77 -19.44 9.47
C MET A 344 3.94 -18.44 9.49
N VAL A 345 3.77 -17.30 8.81
CA VAL A 345 4.82 -16.27 8.75
C VAL A 345 4.91 -15.44 10.03
N GLY A 346 3.83 -15.32 10.80
CA GLY A 346 3.78 -14.62 12.09
C GLY A 346 4.79 -15.13 13.11
N SER A 347 5.26 -16.38 12.95
CA SER A 347 6.36 -16.93 13.74
C SER A 347 7.70 -16.16 13.63
N LEU A 348 7.84 -15.28 12.63
CA LEU A 348 8.99 -14.39 12.45
C LEU A 348 8.95 -13.15 13.36
N ASN A 349 7.77 -12.76 13.87
CA ASN A 349 7.54 -11.50 14.57
C ASN A 349 8.03 -10.28 13.76
N LEU A 350 7.67 -10.25 12.47
CA LEU A 350 7.94 -9.15 11.55
C LEU A 350 6.61 -8.62 11.00
N PRO A 351 6.52 -7.32 10.66
CA PRO A 351 5.41 -6.81 9.88
C PRO A 351 5.28 -7.57 8.55
N MET A 352 4.03 -7.80 8.14
CA MET A 352 3.67 -8.55 6.94
C MET A 352 3.08 -7.61 5.89
N ILE A 353 3.39 -7.88 4.62
CA ILE A 353 2.76 -7.20 3.49
C ILE A 353 2.31 -8.29 2.52
N VAL A 354 1.04 -8.32 2.14
CA VAL A 354 0.61 -9.17 1.02
C VAL A 354 1.14 -8.51 -0.25
N THR A 355 2.25 -9.03 -0.78
CA THR A 355 2.96 -8.43 -1.91
C THR A 355 2.45 -8.89 -3.27
N GLU A 356 1.73 -10.03 -3.29
CA GLU A 356 0.95 -10.53 -4.41
C GLU A 356 -0.23 -11.37 -3.90
N ASN A 357 -1.44 -11.01 -4.33
CA ASN A 357 -2.61 -11.87 -4.27
C ASN A 357 -3.51 -11.56 -5.46
N GLY A 358 -3.92 -12.61 -6.16
CA GLY A 358 -4.57 -12.49 -7.47
C GLY A 358 -5.20 -13.79 -7.92
N VAL A 359 -5.95 -13.71 -9.01
CA VAL A 359 -6.53 -14.88 -9.67
C VAL A 359 -6.51 -14.69 -11.18
N ALA A 360 -6.17 -15.77 -11.90
CA ALA A 360 -6.34 -15.82 -13.34
C ALA A 360 -7.84 -15.99 -13.66
N ASP A 361 -8.39 -15.05 -14.41
CA ASP A 361 -9.82 -14.95 -14.69
C ASP A 361 -10.05 -14.01 -15.90
N ASP A 362 -10.11 -14.55 -17.12
CA ASP A 362 -10.18 -13.71 -18.32
C ASP A 362 -11.51 -12.96 -18.49
N ASP A 363 -12.64 -13.50 -18.03
CA ASP A 363 -13.96 -12.85 -18.17
C ASP A 363 -14.34 -11.97 -16.96
N ASP A 364 -13.55 -12.00 -15.89
CA ASP A 364 -13.69 -11.19 -14.67
C ASP A 364 -14.92 -11.56 -13.82
N ASP A 365 -15.46 -12.77 -13.95
CA ASP A 365 -16.63 -13.21 -13.19
C ASP A 365 -16.30 -13.74 -11.78
N MET A 366 -15.05 -14.15 -11.53
CA MET A 366 -14.57 -14.67 -10.24
C MET A 366 -13.76 -13.64 -9.45
N ARG A 367 -12.97 -12.81 -10.13
CA ARG A 367 -11.98 -11.89 -9.53
C ARG A 367 -12.61 -10.87 -8.58
N PRO A 368 -13.80 -10.28 -8.84
CA PRO A 368 -14.45 -9.39 -7.88
C PRO A 368 -14.75 -10.08 -6.54
N GLU A 369 -15.19 -11.34 -6.57
CA GLU A 369 -15.40 -12.14 -5.36
C GLU A 369 -14.07 -12.54 -4.72
N HIS A 370 -13.08 -12.97 -5.51
CA HIS A 370 -11.74 -13.28 -5.02
C HIS A 370 -11.13 -12.13 -4.21
N VAL A 371 -11.20 -10.91 -4.75
CA VAL A 371 -10.74 -9.68 -4.08
C VAL A 371 -11.46 -9.47 -2.75
N ARG A 372 -12.80 -9.56 -2.73
CA ARG A 372 -13.60 -9.40 -1.50
C ARG A 372 -13.24 -10.43 -0.45
N ARG A 373 -13.13 -11.71 -0.82
CA ARG A 373 -12.80 -12.81 0.11
C ARG A 373 -11.44 -12.61 0.76
N HIS A 374 -10.41 -12.30 -0.02
CA HIS A 374 -9.04 -12.18 0.50
C HIS A 374 -8.85 -10.89 1.32
N LEU A 375 -9.45 -9.78 0.92
CA LEU A 375 -9.45 -8.56 1.73
C LEU A 375 -10.20 -8.77 3.05
N GLN A 376 -11.32 -9.48 3.04
CA GLN A 376 -12.05 -9.82 4.26
C GLN A 376 -11.22 -10.69 5.22
N ILE A 377 -10.52 -11.70 4.72
CA ILE A 377 -9.61 -12.51 5.55
C ILE A 377 -8.45 -11.68 6.09
N THR A 378 -7.94 -10.73 5.29
CA THR A 378 -6.87 -9.83 5.71
C THR A 378 -7.34 -8.89 6.82
N SER A 379 -8.52 -8.29 6.69
CA SER A 379 -9.07 -7.40 7.73
C SER A 379 -9.37 -8.14 9.03
N GLU A 380 -9.88 -9.38 8.94
CA GLU A 380 -10.07 -10.25 10.11
C GLU A 380 -8.74 -10.61 10.78
N ALA A 381 -7.69 -10.91 10.00
CA ALA A 381 -6.37 -11.18 10.56
C ALA A 381 -5.79 -9.95 11.27
N ILE A 382 -5.97 -8.74 10.72
CA ILE A 382 -5.59 -7.48 11.39
C ILE A 382 -6.36 -7.32 12.70
N ALA A 383 -7.68 -7.57 12.69
CA ALA A 383 -8.50 -7.49 13.89
C ALA A 383 -8.11 -8.54 14.96
N ASP A 384 -7.61 -9.71 14.53
CA ASP A 384 -7.05 -10.76 15.39
C ASP A 384 -5.63 -10.41 15.92
N GLY A 385 -5.07 -9.26 15.54
CA GLY A 385 -3.79 -8.74 16.05
C GLY A 385 -2.57 -9.07 15.20
N HIS A 386 -2.75 -9.57 13.96
CA HIS A 386 -1.65 -9.75 13.02
C HIS A 386 -1.18 -8.39 12.47
N ASP A 387 0.13 -8.15 12.52
CA ASP A 387 0.76 -6.92 12.01
C ASP A 387 0.88 -6.95 10.48
N ILE A 388 -0.21 -6.65 9.79
CA ILE A 388 -0.30 -6.63 8.32
C ILE A 388 -0.41 -5.16 7.87
N LEU A 389 0.62 -4.69 7.18
CA LEU A 389 0.74 -3.27 6.79
C LEU A 389 0.08 -2.96 5.45
N GLY A 390 -0.12 -3.96 4.58
CA GLY A 390 -0.51 -3.69 3.20
C GLY A 390 -0.99 -4.89 2.40
N PHE A 391 -1.69 -4.57 1.30
CA PHE A 391 -2.18 -5.53 0.33
C PHE A 391 -1.96 -5.03 -1.10
N TYR A 392 -1.26 -5.85 -1.89
CA TYR A 392 -0.93 -5.59 -3.28
C TYR A 392 -1.64 -6.61 -4.16
N HIS A 393 -2.57 -6.12 -4.99
CA HIS A 393 -3.22 -6.97 -5.96
C HIS A 393 -2.23 -7.38 -7.06
N TRP A 394 -2.21 -8.68 -7.36
CA TRP A 394 -1.52 -9.23 -8.51
C TRP A 394 -2.56 -9.53 -9.60
N SER A 395 -2.59 -8.83 -10.73
CA SER A 395 -1.64 -7.81 -11.20
C SER A 395 -2.32 -6.50 -11.56
N LEU A 396 -1.53 -5.43 -11.75
CA LEU A 396 -2.04 -4.17 -12.29
C LEU A 396 -2.76 -4.40 -13.63
N MET A 397 -2.15 -5.17 -14.53
CA MET A 397 -2.64 -5.43 -15.88
C MET A 397 -2.33 -6.86 -16.32
N ASP A 398 -3.09 -7.35 -17.31
CA ASP A 398 -2.79 -8.61 -18.00
C ASP A 398 -1.36 -8.54 -18.55
N ASN A 399 -0.62 -9.63 -18.46
CA ASN A 399 0.80 -9.64 -18.73
C ASN A 399 1.28 -11.01 -19.23
N PHE A 400 2.57 -11.13 -19.54
CA PHE A 400 3.17 -12.40 -19.95
C PHE A 400 3.39 -13.31 -18.71
N GLU A 401 2.52 -14.31 -18.51
CA GLU A 401 2.53 -15.17 -17.32
C GLU A 401 3.51 -16.34 -17.47
N TRP A 402 4.79 -16.00 -17.55
CA TRP A 402 5.91 -16.94 -17.51
C TRP A 402 5.80 -18.09 -18.52
N ALA A 403 5.76 -19.34 -18.06
CA ALA A 403 5.65 -20.51 -18.92
C ALA A 403 4.26 -20.67 -19.56
N GLU A 404 3.23 -20.00 -19.03
CA GLU A 404 1.85 -20.07 -19.52
C GLU A 404 1.58 -19.09 -20.68
N GLY A 405 2.45 -18.10 -20.89
CA GLY A 405 2.27 -17.09 -21.94
C GLY A 405 1.16 -16.09 -21.63
N TYR A 406 0.39 -15.70 -22.64
CA TYR A 406 -0.64 -14.64 -22.53
C TYR A 406 -2.06 -15.14 -22.23
N GLU A 407 -2.24 -16.44 -22.02
CA GLU A 407 -3.58 -17.04 -21.80
C GLU A 407 -4.10 -16.85 -20.37
N GLN A 408 -3.24 -16.48 -19.42
CA GLN A 408 -3.58 -16.36 -18.00
C GLN A 408 -3.67 -14.89 -17.61
N CYS A 409 -4.89 -14.36 -17.58
CA CYS A 409 -5.15 -12.95 -17.30
C CYS A 409 -5.32 -12.72 -15.80
N PHE A 410 -4.38 -12.03 -15.15
CA PHE A 410 -4.44 -11.67 -13.73
C PHE A 410 -4.81 -10.20 -13.49
N GLY A 411 -4.86 -9.38 -14.54
CA GLY A 411 -4.89 -7.92 -14.41
C GLY A 411 -6.21 -7.34 -13.94
N LEU A 412 -6.14 -6.27 -13.15
CA LEU A 412 -7.27 -5.35 -12.96
C LEU A 412 -7.60 -4.55 -14.23
N TYR A 413 -6.60 -4.37 -15.10
CA TYR A 413 -6.75 -3.87 -16.46
C TYR A 413 -6.55 -5.00 -17.47
N HIS A 414 -7.52 -5.17 -18.35
CA HIS A 414 -7.34 -5.95 -19.55
C HIS A 414 -6.34 -5.28 -20.49
N VAL A 415 -5.46 -6.06 -21.11
CA VAL A 415 -4.55 -5.60 -22.17
C VAL A 415 -4.88 -6.32 -23.47
N ASP A 416 -5.28 -5.55 -24.48
CA ASP A 416 -5.29 -6.04 -25.86
C ASP A 416 -3.83 -6.07 -26.36
N PHE A 417 -3.24 -7.26 -26.47
CA PHE A 417 -1.83 -7.40 -26.84
C PHE A 417 -1.53 -7.04 -28.30
N GLU A 418 -2.54 -6.92 -29.18
CA GLU A 418 -2.37 -6.46 -30.55
C GLU A 418 -2.35 -4.92 -30.62
N THR A 419 -3.34 -4.28 -29.99
CA THR A 419 -3.50 -2.81 -30.04
C THR A 419 -2.79 -2.08 -28.90
N GLN A 420 -2.36 -2.81 -27.88
CA GLN A 420 -1.79 -2.32 -26.63
C GLN A 420 -2.77 -1.42 -25.84
N LYS A 421 -4.07 -1.55 -26.09
CA LYS A 421 -5.11 -0.80 -25.35
C LYS A 421 -5.36 -1.44 -23.99
N ARG A 422 -5.40 -0.61 -22.95
CA ARG A 422 -5.77 -1.01 -21.58
C ARG A 422 -7.21 -0.66 -21.28
N THR A 423 -7.96 -1.59 -20.67
CA THR A 423 -9.37 -1.36 -20.29
C THR A 423 -9.59 -1.83 -18.85
N LEU A 424 -10.14 -0.96 -17.99
CA LEU A 424 -10.44 -1.30 -16.60
C LEU A 424 -11.53 -2.38 -16.53
N ARG A 425 -11.28 -3.44 -15.77
CA ARG A 425 -12.26 -4.50 -15.49
C ARG A 425 -13.15 -4.15 -14.29
N GLU A 426 -14.23 -4.89 -14.08
CA GLU A 426 -15.15 -4.66 -12.95
C GLU A 426 -14.45 -4.84 -11.61
N SER A 427 -13.62 -5.89 -11.49
CA SER A 427 -12.75 -6.11 -10.33
C SER A 427 -11.79 -4.94 -10.06
N GLY A 428 -11.28 -4.30 -11.11
CA GLY A 428 -10.44 -3.11 -11.02
C GLY A 428 -11.20 -1.93 -10.45
N ALA A 429 -12.42 -1.68 -10.94
CA ALA A 429 -13.30 -0.65 -10.40
C ALA A 429 -13.68 -0.94 -8.93
N LEU A 430 -13.96 -2.20 -8.59
CA LEU A 430 -14.25 -2.63 -7.23
C LEU A 430 -13.05 -2.39 -6.31
N TYR A 431 -11.86 -2.85 -6.68
CA TYR A 431 -10.64 -2.66 -5.90
C TYR A 431 -10.33 -1.18 -5.71
N ALA A 432 -10.50 -0.37 -6.76
CA ALA A 432 -10.32 1.08 -6.69
C ALA A 432 -11.31 1.75 -5.73
N SER A 433 -12.57 1.32 -5.73
CA SER A 433 -13.60 1.84 -4.81
C SER A 433 -13.29 1.49 -3.35
N ILE A 434 -12.84 0.27 -3.09
CA ILE A 434 -12.45 -0.18 -1.75
C ILE A 434 -11.22 0.61 -1.27
N ALA A 435 -10.18 0.74 -2.10
CA ALA A 435 -8.99 1.53 -1.78
C ALA A 435 -9.38 2.98 -1.49
N LYS A 436 -10.19 3.62 -2.35
CA LYS A 436 -10.68 5.00 -2.16
C LYS A 436 -11.41 5.15 -0.81
N SER A 437 -12.31 4.22 -0.48
CA SER A 437 -13.09 4.30 0.77
C SER A 437 -12.23 4.24 2.04
N HIS A 438 -11.03 3.69 1.97
CA HIS A 438 -10.10 3.58 3.11
C HIS A 438 -9.04 4.69 3.15
N ARG A 439 -8.99 5.58 2.16
CA ARG A 439 -8.05 6.71 2.17
C ARG A 439 -8.43 7.73 3.23
N MET A 440 -7.42 8.43 3.72
CA MET A 440 -7.61 9.66 4.47
C MET A 440 -8.20 10.75 3.55
N PRO A 441 -9.19 11.52 4.02
CA PRO A 441 -9.82 12.58 3.23
C PRO A 441 -8.82 13.66 2.80
N GLN A 442 -9.11 14.34 1.69
CA GLN A 442 -8.43 15.60 1.37
C GLN A 442 -8.54 16.57 2.55
N VAL A 443 -7.43 17.24 2.88
CA VAL A 443 -7.44 18.31 3.88
C VAL A 443 -7.71 19.64 3.19
N VAL A 444 -8.68 20.41 3.67
CA VAL A 444 -9.04 21.73 3.16
C VAL A 444 -8.72 22.75 4.24
N ILE A 445 -7.82 23.68 3.93
CA ILE A 445 -7.29 24.65 4.90
C ILE A 445 -7.77 26.06 4.53
N LEU A 446 -8.50 26.70 5.44
CA LEU A 446 -8.93 28.09 5.30
C LEU A 446 -7.78 29.03 5.66
N ALA A 447 -7.11 29.61 4.66
CA ALA A 447 -5.93 30.48 4.82
C ALA A 447 -6.15 31.93 4.34
N GLY A 448 -7.40 32.33 4.05
CA GLY A 448 -7.74 33.63 3.48
C GLY A 448 -8.08 34.75 4.47
N GLY A 449 -7.87 34.57 5.78
CA GLY A 449 -8.30 35.52 6.80
C GLY A 449 -7.48 36.82 6.86
N LEU A 450 -8.17 37.96 7.06
CA LEU A 450 -7.56 39.31 7.18
C LEU A 450 -6.65 39.50 8.39
N GLY A 451 -6.84 38.68 9.44
CA GLY A 451 -6.00 38.71 10.64
C GLY A 451 -5.99 39.99 11.47
N THR A 452 -7.02 40.83 11.34
CA THR A 452 -7.14 42.17 11.93
C THR A 452 -6.76 42.34 13.42
N ARG A 453 -6.80 41.27 14.22
CA ARG A 453 -6.48 41.26 15.66
C ARG A 453 -4.98 41.12 15.98
N LEU A 454 -4.14 40.75 15.01
CA LEU A 454 -2.69 40.59 15.18
C LEU A 454 -1.88 41.85 14.81
N GLY A 455 -2.55 42.96 14.51
CA GLY A 455 -1.91 44.26 14.31
C GLY A 455 -1.04 44.33 13.05
N GLU A 456 0.14 44.96 13.15
CA GLU A 456 1.05 45.21 12.02
C GLU A 456 1.51 43.92 11.30
N LYS A 457 1.68 42.81 12.03
CA LYS A 457 2.20 41.56 11.43
C LYS A 457 1.33 41.05 10.28
N THR A 458 0.01 41.20 10.35
CA THR A 458 -0.91 40.73 9.30
C THR A 458 -1.23 41.78 8.23
N GLN A 459 -0.65 42.99 8.32
CA GLN A 459 -0.78 44.02 7.27
C GLN A 459 0.07 43.73 6.03
N HIS A 460 1.06 42.84 6.16
CA HIS A 460 2.06 42.58 5.12
C HIS A 460 2.25 41.11 4.79
N GLN A 461 1.60 40.19 5.53
CA GLN A 461 1.68 38.76 5.26
C GLN A 461 0.40 38.03 5.71
N PRO A 462 0.02 36.92 5.05
CA PRO A 462 -1.05 36.05 5.49
C PRO A 462 -0.77 35.50 6.89
N LYS A 463 -1.84 35.32 7.68
CA LYS A 463 -1.78 34.65 8.98
C LYS A 463 -1.08 33.29 8.90
N SER A 464 -1.46 32.47 7.93
CA SER A 464 -0.93 31.12 7.79
C SER A 464 0.57 31.05 7.45
N LEU A 465 1.17 32.19 7.05
CA LEU A 465 2.59 32.32 6.79
C LEU A 465 3.37 33.00 7.95
N ILE A 466 2.69 33.35 9.05
CA ILE A 466 3.38 33.82 10.26
C ILE A 466 4.27 32.69 10.79
N GLU A 467 5.55 33.01 10.98
CA GLU A 467 6.50 32.10 11.58
C GLU A 467 6.24 31.93 13.07
N VAL A 468 6.21 30.67 13.51
CA VAL A 468 6.10 30.28 14.91
C VAL A 468 7.06 29.11 15.14
N GLY A 469 7.97 29.21 16.11
CA GLY A 469 8.97 28.15 16.33
C GLY A 469 9.86 27.86 15.11
N GLY A 470 10.24 28.90 14.34
CA GLY A 470 11.21 28.82 13.25
C GLY A 470 10.69 28.39 11.87
N LYS A 471 9.37 28.21 11.69
CA LYS A 471 8.74 28.00 10.37
C LYS A 471 7.29 28.48 10.34
N PRO A 472 6.67 28.67 9.16
CA PRO A 472 5.27 29.06 9.05
C PRO A 472 4.31 28.13 9.81
N ILE A 473 3.25 28.69 10.43
CA ILE A 473 2.22 27.88 11.08
C ILE A 473 1.57 26.86 10.13
N LEU A 474 1.38 27.22 8.85
CA LEU A 474 0.91 26.29 7.83
C LEU A 474 1.83 25.07 7.69
N SER A 475 3.16 25.24 7.79
CA SER A 475 4.10 24.13 7.72
C SER A 475 3.94 23.17 8.91
N HIS A 476 3.68 23.68 10.12
CA HIS A 476 3.39 22.83 11.29
C HIS A 476 2.08 22.05 11.13
N ILE A 477 1.03 22.69 10.61
CA ILE A 477 -0.25 22.03 10.31
C ILE A 477 -0.02 20.90 9.29
N LEU A 478 0.71 21.19 8.20
CA LEU A 478 0.99 20.22 7.15
C LEU A 478 1.89 19.07 7.61
N ASP A 479 2.83 19.32 8.51
CA ASP A 479 3.62 18.26 9.13
C ASP A 479 2.75 17.30 9.95
N TRP A 480 1.78 17.83 10.71
CA TRP A 480 0.82 17.00 11.42
C TRP A 480 -0.08 16.24 10.45
N VAL A 481 -0.67 16.91 9.47
CA VAL A 481 -1.49 16.32 8.40
C VAL A 481 -0.77 15.14 7.74
N LYS A 482 0.50 15.32 7.38
CA LYS A 482 1.35 14.25 6.83
C LYS A 482 1.52 13.09 7.80
N SER A 483 1.79 13.39 9.07
CA SER A 483 1.96 12.36 10.11
C SER A 483 0.69 11.52 10.33
N GLN A 484 -0.49 12.08 10.02
CA GLN A 484 -1.78 11.41 10.10
C GLN A 484 -2.14 10.60 8.85
N GLY A 485 -1.23 10.52 7.86
CA GLY A 485 -1.43 9.75 6.62
C GLY A 485 -2.23 10.48 5.54
N CYS A 486 -2.59 11.74 5.75
CA CYS A 486 -3.13 12.59 4.69
C CYS A 486 -1.99 13.01 3.77
N ASN A 487 -2.18 12.90 2.45
CA ASN A 487 -1.14 13.23 1.47
C ASN A 487 -1.54 14.35 0.48
N ARG A 488 -2.71 14.96 0.68
CA ARG A 488 -3.26 15.99 -0.21
C ARG A 488 -3.93 17.08 0.60
N ALA A 489 -3.60 18.33 0.29
CA ALA A 489 -4.26 19.48 0.89
C ALA A 489 -4.62 20.56 -0.15
N LEU A 490 -5.83 21.10 0.00
CA LEU A 490 -6.35 22.23 -0.73
C LEU A 490 -6.32 23.46 0.19
N VAL A 491 -5.50 24.45 -0.14
CA VAL A 491 -5.34 25.67 0.65
C VAL A 491 -6.14 26.79 0.00
N LEU A 492 -7.12 27.31 0.73
CA LEU A 492 -8.01 28.36 0.28
C LEU A 492 -7.44 29.72 0.70
N THR A 493 -6.87 30.44 -0.26
CA THR A 493 -6.15 31.70 0.00
C THR A 493 -7.03 32.91 -0.34
N GLY A 494 -6.74 34.03 0.30
CA GLY A 494 -7.52 35.27 0.13
C GLY A 494 -6.59 36.47 0.24
N HIS A 495 -6.71 37.24 1.31
CA HIS A 495 -5.82 38.37 1.59
C HIS A 495 -4.33 37.98 1.55
N HIS A 496 -3.54 38.69 0.74
CA HIS A 496 -2.14 38.38 0.44
C HIS A 496 -1.87 36.97 -0.13
N GLY A 497 -2.85 36.38 -0.83
CA GLY A 497 -2.76 35.03 -1.39
C GLY A 497 -1.60 34.82 -2.36
N GLU A 498 -1.10 35.88 -3.01
CA GLU A 498 0.07 35.85 -3.87
C GLU A 498 1.35 35.40 -3.16
N GLN A 499 1.43 35.53 -1.82
CA GLN A 499 2.60 35.14 -1.04
C GLN A 499 2.74 33.63 -0.84
N PHE A 500 1.71 32.85 -1.18
CA PHE A 500 1.80 31.39 -1.21
C PHE A 500 2.46 30.87 -2.50
N ALA A 501 2.77 31.74 -3.46
CA ALA A 501 3.43 31.34 -4.70
C ALA A 501 4.78 30.66 -4.41
N GLY A 502 4.94 29.43 -4.89
CA GLY A 502 6.14 28.62 -4.67
C GLY A 502 6.21 27.92 -3.29
N PHE A 503 5.18 28.06 -2.45
CA PHE A 503 5.08 27.28 -1.22
C PHE A 503 4.90 25.80 -1.55
N VAL A 504 5.79 24.97 -1.03
CA VAL A 504 5.78 23.52 -1.20
C VAL A 504 5.95 22.84 0.15
N HIS A 505 5.42 21.63 0.29
CA HIS A 505 5.60 20.82 1.48
C HIS A 505 6.05 19.40 1.10
N PRO A 506 7.15 18.89 1.68
CA PRO A 506 7.61 17.54 1.36
C PRO A 506 6.60 16.46 1.78
N GLY A 507 5.98 15.80 0.80
CA GLY A 507 5.09 14.66 1.02
C GLY A 507 3.60 15.00 1.12
N ILE A 508 3.21 16.26 0.89
CA ILE A 508 1.83 16.67 0.68
C ILE A 508 1.69 17.30 -0.71
N GLU A 509 0.76 16.81 -1.51
CA GLU A 509 0.33 17.48 -2.74
C GLU A 509 -0.52 18.70 -2.36
N LEU A 510 -0.03 19.90 -2.69
CA LEU A 510 -0.68 21.16 -2.39
C LEU A 510 -1.35 21.76 -3.62
N THR A 511 -2.65 22.02 -3.50
CA THR A 511 -3.41 22.85 -4.46
C THR A 511 -3.82 24.14 -3.78
N PHE A 512 -3.72 25.26 -4.49
CA PHE A 512 -4.14 26.56 -3.98
C PHE A 512 -5.32 27.09 -4.81
N VAL A 513 -6.36 27.56 -4.13
CA VAL A 513 -7.48 28.27 -4.75
C VAL A 513 -7.60 29.64 -4.10
N GLN A 514 -7.29 30.68 -4.88
CA GLN A 514 -7.37 32.06 -4.44
C GLN A 514 -8.79 32.59 -4.65
N GLU A 515 -9.35 33.21 -3.61
CA GLU A 515 -10.61 33.93 -3.73
C GLU A 515 -10.45 35.18 -4.62
N PRO A 516 -11.42 35.50 -5.50
CA PRO A 516 -11.37 36.70 -6.34
C PRO A 516 -11.50 38.01 -5.53
N GLU A 517 -12.16 37.93 -4.39
CA GLU A 517 -12.33 38.97 -3.39
C GLU A 517 -12.52 38.31 -2.01
N GLN A 518 -12.63 39.08 -0.93
CA GLN A 518 -12.85 38.48 0.39
C GLN A 518 -14.27 37.89 0.50
N LEU A 519 -14.43 36.57 0.35
CA LEU A 519 -15.74 35.90 0.41
C LEU A 519 -16.06 35.30 1.79
N GLY A 520 -15.10 35.31 2.71
CA GLY A 520 -15.28 34.73 4.05
C GLY A 520 -15.21 33.20 4.03
N THR A 521 -15.27 32.57 5.20
CA THR A 521 -14.98 31.13 5.36
C THR A 521 -15.88 30.22 4.52
N GLY A 522 -17.17 30.54 4.42
CA GLY A 522 -18.11 29.78 3.59
C GLY A 522 -17.99 30.10 2.10
N GLY A 523 -17.80 31.39 1.79
CA GLY A 523 -17.59 31.84 0.42
C GLY A 523 -16.33 31.24 -0.23
N ALA A 524 -15.24 31.10 0.54
CA ALA A 524 -14.02 30.42 0.12
C ALA A 524 -14.28 28.96 -0.29
N LEU A 525 -15.02 28.22 0.54
CA LEU A 525 -15.40 26.83 0.27
C LEU A 525 -16.28 26.73 -0.98
N TRP A 526 -17.24 27.64 -1.13
CA TRP A 526 -18.10 27.69 -2.32
C TRP A 526 -17.32 27.99 -3.60
N ASN A 527 -16.36 28.92 -3.54
CA ASN A 527 -15.46 29.25 -4.65
C ASN A 527 -14.63 28.02 -5.07
N ALA A 528 -14.21 27.20 -4.11
CA ALA A 528 -13.39 26.01 -4.35
C ALA A 528 -14.17 24.71 -4.56
N ARG A 529 -15.51 24.76 -4.67
CA ARG A 529 -16.39 23.56 -4.70
C ARG A 529 -16.01 22.51 -5.76
N GLU A 530 -15.46 22.93 -6.89
CA GLU A 530 -15.03 22.00 -7.96
C GLU A 530 -13.77 21.22 -7.58
N SER A 531 -12.95 21.77 -6.69
CA SER A 531 -11.71 21.16 -6.19
C SER A 531 -11.90 20.34 -4.89
N LEU A 532 -13.10 20.38 -4.30
CA LEU A 532 -13.44 19.59 -3.11
C LEU A 532 -13.71 18.14 -3.48
N GLU A 533 -13.14 17.22 -2.71
CA GLU A 533 -13.55 15.81 -2.70
C GLU A 533 -14.93 15.61 -2.05
N ASP A 534 -15.56 14.45 -2.28
CA ASP A 534 -16.88 14.11 -1.75
C ASP A 534 -16.91 14.14 -0.20
N GLU A 535 -15.78 13.81 0.43
CA GLU A 535 -15.53 13.88 1.87
C GLU A 535 -14.18 14.59 2.06
N PHE A 536 -14.13 15.63 2.90
CA PHE A 536 -12.90 16.36 3.18
C PHE A 536 -12.81 16.79 4.64
N MET A 537 -11.59 17.01 5.12
CA MET A 537 -11.30 17.51 6.45
C MET A 537 -11.10 19.02 6.41
N LEU A 538 -11.94 19.78 7.09
CA LEU A 538 -11.85 21.24 7.14
C LEU A 538 -11.03 21.67 8.36
N LEU A 539 -9.98 22.45 8.10
CA LEU A 539 -9.07 23.05 9.07
C LEU A 539 -8.98 24.58 8.88
N TRP A 540 -8.59 25.27 9.94
CA TRP A 540 -8.24 26.68 9.89
C TRP A 540 -6.72 26.83 9.77
N GLY A 541 -6.28 27.68 8.85
CA GLY A 541 -4.86 27.91 8.58
C GLY A 541 -4.14 28.75 9.64
N ASP A 542 -4.83 29.14 10.71
CA ASP A 542 -4.29 29.86 11.87
C ASP A 542 -4.46 29.12 13.20
N ASP A 543 -4.92 27.87 13.14
CA ASP A 543 -5.17 27.04 14.33
C ASP A 543 -4.36 25.74 14.23
N TYR A 544 -3.70 25.38 15.33
CA TYR A 544 -2.99 24.11 15.48
C TYR A 544 -3.73 23.21 16.47
N HIS A 545 -4.33 22.15 15.94
CA HIS A 545 -5.10 21.17 16.71
C HIS A 545 -4.64 19.74 16.36
N PRO A 546 -3.63 19.21 17.06
CA PRO A 546 -3.00 17.95 16.70
C PRO A 546 -3.77 16.72 17.20
N ILE A 547 -5.05 16.59 16.82
CA ILE A 547 -5.88 15.42 17.17
C ILE A 547 -5.52 14.20 16.31
N ASP A 548 -6.02 13.02 16.73
CA ASP A 548 -6.01 11.81 15.92
C ASP A 548 -7.10 11.88 14.83
N TYR A 549 -6.68 12.16 13.60
CA TYR A 549 -7.58 12.25 12.45
C TYR A 549 -8.24 10.91 12.10
N SER A 550 -7.57 9.80 12.39
CA SER A 550 -8.09 8.46 12.14
C SER A 550 -9.35 8.19 12.97
N SER A 551 -9.30 8.59 14.25
CA SER A 551 -10.42 8.51 15.18
C SER A 551 -11.61 9.36 14.70
N LEU A 552 -11.34 10.59 14.25
CA LEU A 552 -12.36 11.49 13.75
C LEU A 552 -13.03 10.96 12.47
N VAL A 553 -12.24 10.50 11.49
CA VAL A 553 -12.74 9.93 10.22
C VAL A 553 -13.56 8.67 10.49
N LYS A 554 -13.06 7.78 11.35
CA LYS A 554 -13.79 6.59 11.78
C LYS A 554 -15.14 6.95 12.39
N HIS A 555 -15.16 7.91 13.33
CA HIS A 555 -16.41 8.36 13.95
C HIS A 555 -17.39 8.94 12.92
N HIS A 556 -16.91 9.77 12.00
CA HIS A 556 -17.73 10.35 10.94
C HIS A 556 -18.40 9.28 10.07
N ARG A 557 -17.62 8.31 9.59
CA ARG A 557 -18.11 7.21 8.74
C ARG A 557 -19.04 6.27 9.49
N GLU A 558 -18.75 5.95 10.76
CA GLU A 558 -19.61 5.13 11.63
C GLU A 558 -20.99 5.76 11.88
N LYS A 559 -21.04 7.09 11.98
CA LYS A 559 -22.31 7.83 12.16
C LYS A 559 -23.01 8.14 10.84
N SER A 560 -22.33 7.97 9.71
CA SER A 560 -22.82 8.39 8.38
C SER A 560 -23.34 9.83 8.42
N SER A 561 -22.60 10.69 9.12
CA SER A 561 -22.97 12.09 9.33
C SER A 561 -22.59 12.92 8.11
N PRO A 562 -23.38 13.92 7.67
CA PRO A 562 -22.94 14.85 6.64
C PRO A 562 -21.85 15.82 7.13
N LEU A 563 -21.76 16.04 8.45
CA LEU A 563 -20.77 16.89 9.10
C LEU A 563 -20.47 16.35 10.50
N THR A 564 -19.20 16.15 10.81
CA THR A 564 -18.73 15.83 12.17
C THR A 564 -17.73 16.88 12.61
N MET A 565 -18.01 17.56 13.73
CA MET A 565 -17.12 18.57 14.30
C MET A 565 -16.40 18.05 15.54
N THR A 566 -15.17 18.50 15.73
CA THR A 566 -14.42 18.24 16.95
C THR A 566 -14.77 19.26 18.03
N VAL A 567 -15.07 18.77 19.23
CA VAL A 567 -15.47 19.59 20.37
C VAL A 567 -14.60 19.25 21.57
N THR A 568 -14.05 20.28 22.19
CA THR A 568 -13.41 20.17 23.50
C THR A 568 -14.34 20.66 24.60
N THR A 569 -14.30 20.00 25.75
CA THR A 569 -14.99 20.43 26.98
C THR A 569 -14.05 21.21 27.91
N GLU A 570 -12.78 21.37 27.53
CA GLU A 570 -11.73 22.01 28.33
C GLU A 570 -11.25 23.29 27.64
N HIS A 571 -12.08 24.33 27.67
CA HIS A 571 -11.75 25.64 27.10
C HIS A 571 -12.21 26.79 28.02
N GLU A 572 -11.52 27.93 27.97
CA GLU A 572 -11.82 29.11 28.82
C GLU A 572 -13.22 29.69 28.56
N CYS A 573 -13.75 29.48 27.35
CA CYS A 573 -15.11 29.85 26.95
C CYS A 573 -15.78 28.72 26.15
N MET A 574 -17.11 28.61 26.24
CA MET A 574 -17.89 27.62 25.48
C MET A 574 -18.68 28.34 24.37
N ASN A 575 -18.68 27.79 23.16
CA ASN A 575 -19.37 28.39 22.00
C ASN A 575 -20.50 27.52 21.44
N LEU A 576 -20.75 26.36 22.06
CA LEU A 576 -21.85 25.48 21.68
C LEU A 576 -22.46 24.71 22.85
N HIS A 577 -23.68 24.22 22.62
CA HIS A 577 -24.34 23.21 23.40
C HIS A 577 -24.52 21.94 22.57
N HIS A 578 -24.10 20.81 23.11
CA HIS A 578 -24.29 19.50 22.51
C HIS A 578 -25.01 18.53 23.46
N GLU A 579 -25.85 17.67 22.91
CA GLU A 579 -26.62 16.65 23.62
C GLU A 579 -26.76 15.40 22.74
N GLY A 580 -26.70 14.21 23.33
CA GLY A 580 -26.85 12.95 22.57
C GLY A 580 -25.79 12.73 21.48
N GLY A 581 -24.61 13.36 21.60
CA GLY A 581 -23.54 13.32 20.59
C GLY A 581 -23.80 14.18 19.36
N ARG A 582 -24.71 15.16 19.45
CA ARG A 582 -25.09 16.07 18.36
C ARG A 582 -25.02 17.52 18.81
N LEU A 583 -24.75 18.41 17.86
CA LEU A 583 -24.84 19.85 18.07
C LEU A 583 -26.31 20.25 18.21
N ILE A 584 -26.65 20.97 19.28
CA ILE A 584 -28.01 21.50 19.50
C ILE A 584 -28.03 23.01 19.23
N GLN A 585 -27.00 23.73 19.66
CA GLN A 585 -26.93 25.17 19.50
C GLN A 585 -25.48 25.64 19.39
N TYR A 586 -25.23 26.63 18.54
CA TYR A 586 -23.92 27.27 18.35
C TYR A 586 -24.05 28.79 18.41
N SER A 587 -23.08 29.48 19.01
CA SER A 587 -23.01 30.94 19.05
C SER A 587 -21.59 31.45 19.29
N LYS A 588 -21.15 32.44 18.50
CA LYS A 588 -19.89 33.19 18.69
C LYS A 588 -20.02 34.45 19.56
N GLN A 589 -21.10 34.58 20.34
CA GLN A 589 -21.33 35.75 21.20
C GLN A 589 -20.32 35.80 22.37
N GLN A 590 -19.99 37.02 22.82
CA GLN A 590 -19.06 37.25 23.94
C GLN A 590 -19.58 36.70 25.28
N GLU A 591 -20.90 36.67 25.48
CA GLU A 591 -21.55 36.06 26.65
C GLU A 591 -22.42 34.87 26.21
N PRO A 592 -21.84 33.67 26.10
CA PRO A 592 -22.60 32.48 25.72
C PRO A 592 -23.58 32.07 26.83
N PRO A 593 -24.71 31.42 26.49
CA PRO A 593 -25.63 30.88 27.47
C PRO A 593 -24.92 29.94 28.47
N PRO A 594 -25.30 29.93 29.76
CA PRO A 594 -24.71 29.03 30.76
C PRO A 594 -24.88 27.54 30.45
N THR A 595 -25.79 27.20 29.53
CA THR A 595 -26.08 25.84 29.08
C THR A 595 -25.03 25.30 28.09
N PHE A 596 -24.16 26.17 27.57
CA PHE A 596 -23.12 25.77 26.63
C PHE A 596 -22.07 24.93 27.35
N ASN A 597 -21.76 23.77 26.79
CA ASN A 597 -20.96 22.72 27.41
C ASN A 597 -19.78 22.27 26.55
N GLY A 598 -19.54 22.93 25.42
CA GLY A 598 -18.41 22.62 24.55
C GLY A 598 -17.90 23.81 23.76
N TYR A 599 -16.71 23.62 23.20
CA TYR A 599 -16.05 24.54 22.30
C TYR A 599 -15.67 23.83 21.00
N GLU A 600 -16.10 24.37 19.87
CA GLU A 600 -15.69 23.92 18.53
C GLU A 600 -14.20 24.21 18.30
N ALA A 601 -13.41 23.16 18.01
CA ALA A 601 -11.95 23.20 18.05
C ALA A 601 -11.28 23.29 16.66
N GLY A 602 -11.97 23.81 15.64
CA GLY A 602 -11.39 24.13 14.33
C GLY A 602 -11.04 22.93 13.46
N THR A 603 -11.60 21.75 13.72
CA THR A 603 -11.36 20.53 12.93
C THR A 603 -12.64 19.76 12.72
N SER A 604 -13.01 19.53 11.46
CA SER A 604 -14.23 18.80 11.11
C SER A 604 -14.07 17.95 9.86
N ILE A 605 -14.88 16.90 9.72
CA ILE A 605 -15.07 16.16 8.47
C ILE A 605 -16.40 16.55 7.87
N VAL A 606 -16.38 16.91 6.59
CA VAL A 606 -17.50 17.51 5.86
C VAL A 606 -17.75 16.72 4.59
N SER A 607 -19.02 16.35 4.35
CA SER A 607 -19.46 15.90 3.04
C SER A 607 -19.64 17.09 2.09
N LYS A 608 -19.17 16.98 0.86
CA LYS A 608 -19.30 18.01 -0.18
C LYS A 608 -20.74 18.47 -0.40
N SER A 609 -21.71 17.58 -0.21
CA SER A 609 -23.13 17.91 -0.28
C SER A 609 -23.52 19.07 0.63
N VAL A 610 -22.92 19.20 1.82
CA VAL A 610 -23.17 20.32 2.74
C VAL A 610 -22.81 21.66 2.10
N VAL A 611 -21.68 21.71 1.40
CA VAL A 611 -21.24 22.91 0.67
C VAL A 611 -22.18 23.19 -0.51
N LEU A 612 -22.62 22.15 -1.21
CA LEU A 612 -23.50 22.28 -2.39
C LEU A 612 -24.93 22.71 -2.01
N GLU A 613 -25.46 22.22 -0.89
CA GLU A 613 -26.83 22.46 -0.44
C GLU A 613 -27.01 23.83 0.22
N HIS A 614 -26.01 24.29 0.98
CA HIS A 614 -26.08 25.55 1.74
C HIS A 614 -25.25 26.69 1.14
N GLY A 615 -24.41 26.40 0.16
CA GLY A 615 -23.53 27.37 -0.45
C GLY A 615 -24.26 28.38 -1.33
N LYS A 616 -23.65 29.56 -1.47
CA LYS A 616 -24.16 30.68 -2.27
C LYS A 616 -23.02 31.57 -2.73
N ASP A 617 -23.27 32.28 -3.83
CA ASP A 617 -22.33 33.28 -4.35
C ASP A 617 -22.21 34.47 -3.38
N GLY A 618 -21.04 35.11 -3.41
CA GLY A 618 -20.72 36.28 -2.58
C GLY A 618 -20.26 35.92 -1.16
N PRO A 619 -20.11 36.93 -0.28
CA PRO A 619 -19.48 36.74 1.02
C PRO A 619 -20.41 36.11 2.07
N TRP A 620 -19.96 35.05 2.74
CA TRP A 620 -20.66 34.44 3.89
C TRP A 620 -19.73 33.63 4.82
N SER A 621 -20.15 33.46 6.08
CA SER A 621 -19.41 32.68 7.09
C SER A 621 -19.97 31.26 7.20
N TRP A 622 -19.06 30.28 7.11
CA TRP A 622 -19.34 28.86 7.31
C TRP A 622 -20.00 28.61 8.66
N GLU A 623 -19.36 29.05 9.73
CA GLU A 623 -19.75 28.72 11.10
C GLU A 623 -21.12 29.31 11.46
N ASN A 624 -21.39 30.56 11.06
CA ASN A 624 -22.66 31.21 11.36
C ASN A 624 -23.82 30.61 10.56
N THR A 625 -23.54 30.11 9.35
CA THR A 625 -24.58 29.61 8.44
C THR A 625 -24.84 28.12 8.70
N ILE A 626 -23.80 27.29 8.62
CA ILE A 626 -23.91 25.83 8.63
C ILE A 626 -24.26 25.31 10.01
N TYR A 627 -23.55 25.73 11.06
CA TYR A 627 -23.76 25.16 12.40
C TYR A 627 -25.15 25.48 12.95
N SER A 628 -25.70 26.63 12.59
CA SER A 628 -27.08 27.00 12.93
C SER A 628 -28.11 26.26 12.07
N ALA A 629 -27.87 26.14 10.76
CA ALA A 629 -28.81 25.52 9.81
C ALA A 629 -28.92 24.00 10.00
N MET A 630 -27.82 23.34 10.38
CA MET A 630 -27.73 21.89 10.55
C MET A 630 -27.74 21.47 12.03
N ALA A 631 -28.30 22.29 12.91
CA ALA A 631 -28.50 21.89 14.30
C ALA A 631 -29.32 20.60 14.37
N ASN A 632 -28.92 19.67 15.25
CA ASN A 632 -29.40 18.29 15.37
C ASN A 632 -28.95 17.32 14.27
N GLU A 633 -28.27 17.78 13.22
CA GLU A 633 -27.73 16.91 12.16
C GLU A 633 -26.22 16.73 12.30
N ILE A 634 -25.53 17.73 12.84
CA ILE A 634 -24.09 17.68 13.05
C ILE A 634 -23.73 16.78 14.23
N HIS A 635 -22.88 15.80 13.97
CA HIS A 635 -22.31 14.92 14.99
C HIS A 635 -21.10 15.58 15.68
N VAL A 636 -20.98 15.31 16.98
CA VAL A 636 -19.90 15.81 17.82
C VAL A 636 -18.91 14.68 18.12
N HIS A 637 -17.64 14.92 17.78
CA HIS A 637 -16.51 14.13 18.20
C HIS A 637 -15.82 14.82 19.38
N LEU A 638 -15.91 14.22 20.58
CA LEU A 638 -15.25 14.78 21.76
C LEU A 638 -13.76 14.43 21.74
N ASP A 639 -12.92 15.44 21.86
CA ASP A 639 -11.48 15.29 21.93
C ASP A 639 -10.90 16.29 22.95
N SER A 640 -10.00 15.81 23.81
CA SER A 640 -9.38 16.60 24.89
C SER A 640 -7.96 17.08 24.54
N THR A 641 -7.52 16.88 23.29
CA THR A 641 -6.25 17.42 22.82
C THR A 641 -6.29 18.93 22.90
N LYS A 642 -5.18 19.51 23.34
CA LYS A 642 -5.09 20.96 23.50
C LYS A 642 -5.11 21.63 22.13
N PHE A 643 -6.09 22.50 21.96
CA PHE A 643 -6.23 23.40 20.82
C PHE A 643 -5.39 24.67 21.01
N TRP A 644 -4.74 25.13 19.94
CA TRP A 644 -3.97 26.37 19.94
C TRP A 644 -4.37 27.25 18.76
N ASP A 645 -4.97 28.41 19.04
CA ASP A 645 -5.15 29.46 18.03
C ASP A 645 -4.09 30.55 18.17
N MET A 646 -3.76 31.23 17.08
CA MET A 646 -2.92 32.43 17.11
C MET A 646 -3.73 33.71 16.86
N GLY A 647 -5.02 33.73 17.19
CA GLY A 647 -5.92 34.83 16.84
C GLY A 647 -5.64 36.18 17.51
N THR A 648 -4.71 36.23 18.49
CA THR A 648 -4.31 37.43 19.26
C THR A 648 -2.81 37.37 19.60
N PRO A 649 -2.14 38.50 19.88
CA PRO A 649 -0.72 38.52 20.24
C PRO A 649 -0.38 37.61 21.43
N GLU A 650 -1.22 37.58 22.46
CA GLU A 650 -1.00 36.77 23.66
C GLU A 650 -1.07 35.27 23.35
N ARG A 651 -1.96 34.86 22.44
CA ARG A 651 -2.10 33.46 22.05
C ARG A 651 -1.00 33.02 21.08
N LEU A 652 -0.56 33.92 20.20
CA LEU A 652 0.61 33.70 19.35
C LEU A 652 1.87 33.43 20.20
N GLU A 653 2.11 34.20 21.26
CA GLU A 653 3.23 33.99 22.17
C GLU A 653 3.15 32.63 22.89
N LYS A 654 1.96 32.23 23.35
CA LYS A 654 1.74 30.89 23.94
C LYS A 654 2.02 29.76 22.95
N LEU A 655 1.62 29.91 21.69
CA LEU A 655 1.89 28.93 20.65
C LEU A 655 3.38 28.85 20.31
N GLU A 656 4.07 29.98 20.30
CA GLU A 656 5.52 30.05 20.10
C GLU A 656 6.29 29.33 21.21
N GLN A 657 5.88 29.52 22.48
CA GLN A 657 6.44 28.78 23.61
C GLN A 657 6.26 27.27 23.46
N PHE A 658 5.05 26.82 23.08
CA PHE A 658 4.76 25.40 22.86
C PHE A 658 5.69 24.75 21.83
N PHE A 659 5.89 25.39 20.68
CA PHE A 659 6.78 24.85 19.65
C PHE A 659 8.26 24.91 20.04
N ASN A 660 8.68 25.96 20.76
CA ASN A 660 10.07 26.07 21.23
C ASN A 660 10.41 25.00 22.30
N GLU A 661 9.46 24.68 23.19
CA GLU A 661 9.63 23.62 24.20
C GLU A 661 9.60 22.22 23.58
N SER A 662 8.82 22.01 22.51
CA SER A 662 8.73 20.73 21.80
C SER A 662 9.93 20.45 20.87
N SER A 663 10.78 21.44 20.65
CA SER A 663 11.98 21.36 19.80
C SER A 663 13.26 21.01 20.57
N LEU A 664 13.18 20.90 21.90
CA LEU A 664 14.22 20.46 22.84
C LEU A 664 14.03 18.97 23.19
#